data_AF-A0A928LHM8-F1
#
_entry.id   AF-A0A928LHM8-F1
#
_cell.length_a   1.000
_cell.length_b   1.000
_cell.length_c   1.000
_cell.angle_alpha   90.00
_cell.angle_beta   90.00
_cell.angle_gamma   90.00
#
_symmetry.space_group_name_H-M   'P 1'
#
loop_
_entity.id
_entity.type
_entity.pdbx_description
1 polymer ?
#
loop_
_entity_poly.entity_id
_entity_poly.type
_entity_poly.pdbx_seq_one_letter_code
_entity_poly.pdbx_strand_id
1 'polypeptide(L)'
;MDIKIYKNPDSKYRSSPFWSWNGEMDEERLKRQISAFKQGGMGGVFMHSRPGLKTEYLGEKWFKCVHACVEQSKEVGMEAHLYDEDKYASGTASGELVRRNPEFELKQLVVSTGIEKESNLIAVFAVGFDDDGAITDYKKIDKDHEAESGKQKLYFQTIRHTSNQGWYNFSSATDLCNPDLTDAFLKCTHDEYYKREKADFGTTIPSMFTDEVSVSWLAHGVDYPDIIAKHQWTLGIEKKFKERYGYDFTEYLPELFFGKVDGSDKNVDFDYITYIQELFEENYSHKIADWCGDRNIALTGHLHFACFLDFAEIGNPMKHFYYWQWPGMDILTDAVAKLSAFKMTASAVHQYGKDRCACETYGCTGWDWPLERHKFHAGWQFCLGVTFRNLHLSHYTLAGWGKKDYPASISPHSPWFKCYSLIEDRCARISYLLSQGKYGGKVLVVSPINTVYKLYHGFHKVGKYDKWGKTLFAYNDIWEKITQTLINEHVDFDFGDEEMTCKLGKAENKEIIIGDMSYDTVVIPPMLELDENMAKLIKESGVRVFDFNNEQGTEDEKIEKMLSFVPKNASITENSQEDGRTWSIVRDVDKGQLLFIQSMEKREKTVKIKMKDLGDVVSFDVQTGKIYPVEATRKDGYVFFEAKLTETDNKLFGCGINCECDELPEKAENVIKVEKQMFEYRLSEPNAMPLDYCRFSIDGGKMSESVSVSEMEDIILRHYGLPSKVFYESCQPWYAHKEMYKKYGKIKAEFEFILETAAKGISLAMENTGTIKAFVNGNEIGEATGCFIDEDIKTYDISSLAVFGKNTVTLEVDYDTDTELENMYIIGDFSVEKAEKNKPLCPSNLVIREKREKISGGKLSENGLPFYTGSVYYKLFAECEQTSRLVLDKINCIACGVLIDGNSQYKAFGPFEFDITKGKTAFEIELICGRKNIMGPVHVTREGIVEPDDFRFDSPYWKYEYQTDDFYLL
;
A
#
# COMPACT_ATOMS: atom_id res chain seq x y z
N MET A 1 25.94 12.76 -12.30
CA MET A 1 25.93 11.55 -11.45
C MET A 1 27.22 11.50 -10.65
N ASP A 2 27.11 11.32 -9.33
CA ASP A 2 28.21 11.25 -8.38
C ASP A 2 28.29 9.83 -7.79
N ILE A 3 29.42 9.15 -8.02
CA ILE A 3 29.65 7.77 -7.57
C ILE A 3 29.71 7.69 -6.04
N LYS A 4 30.08 8.75 -5.33
CA LYS A 4 30.10 8.77 -3.86
C LYS A 4 28.69 8.66 -3.30
N ILE A 5 27.73 9.39 -3.88
CA ILE A 5 26.32 9.32 -3.51
C ILE A 5 25.75 7.93 -3.88
N TYR A 6 26.11 7.37 -5.04
CA TYR A 6 25.72 5.99 -5.35
C TYR A 6 26.20 4.98 -4.29
N LYS A 7 27.43 5.09 -3.79
CA LYS A 7 27.93 4.15 -2.78
C LYS A 7 27.18 4.27 -1.44
N ASN A 8 26.83 5.49 -1.05
CA ASN A 8 26.06 5.79 0.16
C ASN A 8 24.98 6.87 -0.11
N PRO A 9 23.78 6.48 -0.58
CA PRO A 9 22.74 7.43 -0.95
C PRO A 9 22.17 8.19 0.25
N ASP A 10 21.87 9.47 0.03
CA ASP A 10 21.21 10.34 0.99
C ASP A 10 19.78 9.87 1.33
N SER A 11 19.26 10.36 2.46
CA SER A 11 17.93 10.02 3.00
C SER A 11 16.80 10.18 1.98
N LYS A 12 16.82 11.24 1.16
CA LYS A 12 15.82 11.49 0.12
C LYS A 12 15.67 10.39 -0.94
N TYR A 13 16.65 9.49 -1.09
CA TYR A 13 16.60 8.37 -2.05
C TYR A 13 16.15 7.06 -1.40
N ARG A 14 16.02 7.04 -0.07
CA ARG A 14 15.54 5.89 0.70
C ARG A 14 14.03 5.98 0.84
N SER A 15 13.39 4.88 1.24
CA SER A 15 11.97 4.91 1.56
C SER A 15 11.69 5.60 2.89
N SER A 16 10.43 5.99 3.05
CA SER A 16 9.87 6.50 4.31
C SER A 16 8.58 5.73 4.58
N PRO A 17 8.48 4.92 5.65
CA PRO A 17 7.26 4.20 5.95
C PRO A 17 6.15 5.14 6.43
N PHE A 18 4.90 4.73 6.22
CA PHE A 18 3.79 5.20 7.03
C PHE A 18 3.98 4.69 8.45
N TRP A 19 4.19 5.63 9.37
CA TRP A 19 4.36 5.34 10.77
C TRP A 19 3.04 5.60 11.48
N SER A 20 2.30 4.51 11.69
CA SER A 20 0.98 4.48 12.31
C SER A 20 1.07 4.94 13.75
N TRP A 21 0.70 6.19 13.99
CA TRP A 21 0.48 6.73 15.32
C TRP A 21 -0.87 6.24 15.81
N ASN A 22 -0.84 5.13 16.53
CA ASN A 22 -1.98 4.47 17.14
C ASN A 22 -1.67 4.25 18.63
N GLY A 23 -2.65 4.38 19.52
CA GLY A 23 -2.47 4.34 20.97
C GLY A 23 -2.14 5.69 21.60
N GLU A 24 -1.56 5.68 22.79
CA GLU A 24 -1.15 6.90 23.49
C GLU A 24 0.30 7.25 23.15
N MET A 25 0.51 8.41 22.52
CA MET A 25 1.81 8.84 22.02
C MET A 25 2.73 9.24 23.18
N ASP A 26 3.97 8.76 23.14
CA ASP A 26 5.04 9.06 24.09
C ASP A 26 6.29 9.53 23.34
N GLU A 27 6.77 10.72 23.69
CA GLU A 27 7.89 11.38 23.00
C GLU A 27 9.17 10.51 22.99
N GLU A 28 9.48 9.82 24.08
CA GLU A 28 10.71 9.04 24.18
C GLU A 28 10.62 7.72 23.40
N ARG A 29 9.46 7.06 23.39
CA ARG A 29 9.22 5.89 22.51
C ARG A 29 9.31 6.29 21.04
N LEU A 30 8.71 7.42 20.66
CA LEU A 30 8.78 7.95 19.31
C LEU A 30 10.24 8.18 18.86
N LYS A 31 11.07 8.81 19.70
CA LYS A 31 12.51 9.03 19.41
C LYS A 31 13.29 7.73 19.25
N ARG A 32 13.02 6.73 20.10
CA ARG A 32 13.63 5.39 19.97
C ARG A 32 13.26 4.72 18.66
N GLN A 33 12.00 4.82 18.23
CA GLN A 33 11.54 4.23 16.97
C GLN A 33 12.16 4.93 15.75
N ILE A 34 12.30 6.25 15.73
CA ILE A 34 13.05 6.97 14.68
C ILE A 34 14.49 6.47 14.57
N SER A 35 15.17 6.32 15.71
CA SER A 35 16.53 5.77 15.73
C SER A 35 16.59 4.34 15.19
N ALA A 36 15.57 3.53 15.45
CA ALA A 36 15.48 2.19 14.91
C ALA A 36 15.20 2.17 13.40
N PHE A 37 14.33 3.05 12.89
CA PHE A 37 14.10 3.20 11.45
C PHE A 37 15.39 3.57 10.71
N LYS A 38 16.21 4.46 11.29
CA LYS A 38 17.54 4.77 10.76
C LYS A 38 18.44 3.53 10.68
N GLN A 39 18.44 2.68 11.71
CA GLN A 39 19.21 1.43 11.73
C GLN A 39 18.71 0.44 10.67
N GLY A 40 17.40 0.42 10.40
CA GLY A 40 16.78 -0.33 9.32
C GLY A 40 17.09 0.19 7.91
N GLY A 41 17.79 1.33 7.79
CA GLY A 41 18.19 1.92 6.51
C GLY A 41 17.17 2.88 5.89
N MET A 42 16.12 3.27 6.61
CA MET A 42 15.09 4.19 6.11
C MET A 42 15.60 5.63 6.03
N GLY A 43 14.99 6.40 5.11
CA GLY A 43 15.33 7.81 4.85
C GLY A 43 14.52 8.79 5.69
N GLY A 44 13.28 8.45 5.98
CA GLY A 44 12.38 9.29 6.76
C GLY A 44 11.23 8.49 7.33
N VAL A 45 10.18 9.17 7.80
CA VAL A 45 8.90 8.59 8.25
C VAL A 45 7.75 9.54 7.92
N PHE A 46 6.57 8.99 7.65
CA PHE A 46 5.30 9.75 7.63
C PHE A 46 4.60 9.60 8.96
N MET A 47 4.45 10.69 9.72
CA MET A 47 3.73 10.69 10.99
C MET A 47 2.21 10.63 10.70
N HIS A 48 1.65 9.42 10.72
CA HIS A 48 0.30 9.14 10.21
C HIS A 48 -0.63 8.71 11.34
N SER A 49 -1.68 9.49 11.62
CA SER A 49 -2.74 9.08 12.54
C SER A 49 -3.45 7.84 11.99
N ARG A 50 -3.52 6.75 12.77
CA ARG A 50 -4.15 5.49 12.35
C ARG A 50 -5.18 5.01 13.38
N PRO A 51 -6.05 4.06 13.02
CA PRO A 51 -7.06 3.55 13.95
C PRO A 51 -6.44 3.08 15.28
N GLY A 52 -7.08 3.45 16.38
CA GLY A 52 -6.61 3.18 17.75
C GLY A 52 -5.91 4.36 18.44
N LEU A 53 -5.84 5.55 17.83
CA LEU A 53 -5.19 6.73 18.41
C LEU A 53 -5.92 7.23 19.67
N LYS A 54 -5.22 7.25 20.81
CA LYS A 54 -5.69 7.78 22.11
C LYS A 54 -5.25 9.22 22.35
N THR A 55 -4.22 9.71 21.66
CA THR A 55 -3.81 11.11 21.72
C THR A 55 -4.67 11.96 20.80
N GLU A 56 -5.30 13.02 21.31
CA GLU A 56 -6.18 13.89 20.52
C GLU A 56 -5.46 14.44 19.27
N TYR A 57 -5.97 14.11 18.08
CA TYR A 57 -5.45 14.57 16.80
C TYR A 57 -5.45 16.10 16.73
N LEU A 58 -4.33 16.70 16.32
CA LEU A 58 -4.08 18.16 16.33
C LEU A 58 -4.22 18.83 17.71
N GLY A 59 -4.25 18.04 18.80
CA GLY A 59 -4.17 18.55 20.16
C GLY A 59 -2.76 18.98 20.56
N GLU A 60 -2.61 19.58 21.73
CA GLU A 60 -1.30 20.05 22.22
C GLU A 60 -0.30 18.89 22.43
N LYS A 61 -0.76 17.72 22.90
CA LYS A 61 0.10 16.53 23.05
C LYS A 61 0.55 15.98 21.70
N TRP A 62 -0.33 16.01 20.69
CA TRP A 62 0.01 15.63 19.31
C TRP A 62 1.17 16.48 18.78
N PHE A 63 1.06 17.80 18.88
CA PHE A 63 2.11 18.69 18.37
C PHE A 63 3.42 18.60 19.16
N LYS A 64 3.39 18.31 20.47
CA LYS A 64 4.62 18.00 21.22
C LYS A 64 5.32 16.76 20.67
N CYS A 65 4.55 15.72 20.35
CA CYS A 65 5.08 14.50 19.75
C CYS A 65 5.65 14.78 18.35
N VAL A 66 4.97 15.59 17.53
CA VAL A 66 5.46 16.00 16.20
C VAL A 66 6.80 16.73 16.33
N HIS A 67 6.87 17.73 17.21
CA HIS A 67 8.11 18.47 17.46
C HIS A 67 9.26 17.55 17.89
N ALA A 68 9.01 16.63 18.83
CA ALA A 68 10.00 15.65 19.27
C ALA A 68 10.50 14.76 18.12
N CYS A 69 9.62 14.39 17.20
CA CYS A 69 9.97 13.58 16.03
C CYS A 69 10.79 14.37 15.00
N VAL A 70 10.45 15.63 14.76
CA VAL A 70 11.20 16.52 13.85
C VAL A 70 12.62 16.72 14.37
N GLU A 71 12.78 17.07 15.65
CA GLU A 71 14.11 17.26 16.25
C GLU A 71 14.96 15.98 16.24
N GLN A 72 14.36 14.83 16.56
CA GLN A 72 15.07 13.55 16.48
C GLN A 72 15.48 13.21 15.06
N SER A 73 14.60 13.42 14.07
CA SER A 73 14.87 13.14 12.67
C SER A 73 16.05 13.99 12.18
N LYS A 74 16.09 15.26 12.58
CA LYS A 74 17.22 16.16 12.31
C LYS A 74 18.53 15.66 12.92
N GLU A 75 18.50 15.19 14.17
CA GLU A 75 19.69 14.64 14.85
C GLU A 75 20.27 13.41 14.14
N VAL A 76 19.41 12.50 13.67
CA VAL A 76 19.84 11.25 13.01
C VAL A 76 19.94 11.35 11.48
N GLY A 77 19.67 12.53 10.92
CA GLY A 77 19.67 12.77 9.48
C GLY A 77 18.61 11.95 8.74
N MET A 78 17.36 12.00 9.19
CA MET A 78 16.16 11.48 8.55
C MET A 78 15.20 12.61 8.18
N GLU A 79 14.29 12.33 7.25
CA GLU A 79 13.19 13.21 6.87
C GLU A 79 11.95 12.96 7.75
N ALA A 80 11.28 14.02 8.18
CA ALA A 80 10.06 13.99 8.98
C ALA A 80 8.88 14.46 8.12
N HIS A 81 8.29 13.55 7.35
CA HIS A 81 7.16 13.87 6.48
C HIS A 81 5.88 14.00 7.30
N LEU A 82 5.10 15.03 6.99
CA LEU A 82 3.80 15.26 7.62
C LEU A 82 2.69 14.53 6.87
N TYR A 83 1.58 14.27 7.54
CA TYR A 83 0.37 13.69 6.99
C TYR A 83 -0.82 14.61 7.34
N ASP A 84 -1.67 14.93 6.39
CA ASP A 84 -2.64 16.03 6.50
C ASP A 84 -3.99 15.65 7.15
N GLU A 85 -4.20 14.37 7.46
CA GLU A 85 -5.49 13.83 7.90
C GLU A 85 -5.42 12.85 9.10
N ASP A 86 -6.54 12.70 9.79
CA ASP A 86 -6.82 11.60 10.71
C ASP A 86 -7.30 10.35 9.95
N LYS A 87 -6.47 9.30 9.92
CA LYS A 87 -6.65 8.10 9.07
C LYS A 87 -6.54 8.49 7.60
N TYR A 88 -7.57 8.24 6.80
CA TYR A 88 -7.66 8.49 5.36
C TYR A 88 -9.15 8.40 4.97
N ALA A 89 -9.65 8.98 3.89
CA ALA A 89 -8.99 9.89 2.95
C ALA A 89 -8.92 11.34 3.45
N SER A 90 -8.02 12.12 2.86
CA SER A 90 -7.78 13.53 3.21
C SER A 90 -8.94 14.47 2.86
N GLY A 91 -9.03 15.57 3.61
CA GLY A 91 -9.96 16.68 3.33
C GLY A 91 -11.14 16.81 4.30
N THR A 92 -11.12 16.09 5.42
CA THR A 92 -12.16 16.11 6.46
C THR A 92 -11.69 16.71 7.79
N ALA A 93 -10.38 16.67 8.06
CA ALA A 93 -9.76 16.99 9.35
C ALA A 93 -10.47 16.25 10.50
N SER A 94 -10.49 14.92 10.45
CA SER A 94 -11.16 14.04 11.41
C SER A 94 -12.70 14.23 11.46
N GLY A 95 -13.29 14.75 10.38
CA GLY A 95 -14.70 15.15 10.32
C GLY A 95 -15.02 16.53 10.92
N GLU A 96 -14.01 17.29 11.35
CA GLU A 96 -14.23 18.58 12.03
C GLU A 96 -14.81 19.66 11.11
N LEU A 97 -14.49 19.61 9.81
CA LEU A 97 -14.95 20.61 8.85
C LEU A 97 -16.48 20.60 8.72
N VAL A 98 -17.09 19.42 8.58
CA VAL A 98 -18.55 19.29 8.47
C VAL A 98 -19.23 19.59 9.80
N ARG A 99 -18.66 19.17 10.94
CA ARG A 99 -19.18 19.53 12.27
C ARG A 99 -19.30 21.05 12.45
N ARG A 100 -18.33 21.81 11.94
CA ARG A 100 -18.35 23.29 11.99
C ARG A 100 -19.27 23.92 10.95
N ASN A 101 -19.36 23.33 9.76
CA ASN A 101 -20.17 23.84 8.67
C ASN A 101 -20.80 22.69 7.86
N PRO A 102 -22.08 22.37 8.10
CA PRO A 102 -22.79 21.32 7.37
C PRO A 102 -22.89 21.53 5.85
N GLU A 103 -22.60 22.72 5.33
CA GLU A 103 -22.55 22.95 3.87
C GLU A 103 -21.32 22.33 3.20
N PHE A 104 -20.30 21.96 3.98
CA PHE A 104 -19.11 21.24 3.51
C PHE A 104 -19.34 19.75 3.29
N GLU A 105 -20.46 19.22 3.75
CA GLU A 105 -20.82 17.82 3.55
C GLU A 105 -20.94 17.47 2.05
N LEU A 106 -20.43 16.29 1.69
CA LEU A 106 -20.52 15.75 0.33
C LEU A 106 -21.98 15.61 -0.11
N LYS A 107 -22.26 16.02 -1.36
CA LYS A 107 -23.60 15.98 -1.97
C LYS A 107 -23.54 15.22 -3.28
N GLN A 108 -24.64 14.55 -3.60
CA GLN A 108 -24.77 13.76 -4.83
C GLN A 108 -26.04 14.14 -5.58
N LEU A 109 -25.94 14.22 -6.90
CA LEU A 109 -27.08 14.27 -7.81
C LEU A 109 -27.50 12.84 -8.09
N VAL A 110 -28.77 12.51 -7.87
CA VAL A 110 -29.29 11.15 -8.04
C VAL A 110 -30.52 11.14 -8.93
N VAL A 111 -30.67 10.06 -9.69
CA VAL A 111 -31.91 9.73 -10.40
C VAL A 111 -32.58 8.53 -9.73
N SER A 112 -33.89 8.63 -9.50
CA SER A 112 -34.64 7.63 -8.75
C SER A 112 -36.07 7.46 -9.25
N THR A 113 -36.72 6.37 -8.84
CA THR A 113 -38.13 6.08 -9.11
C THR A 113 -39.11 6.78 -8.17
N GLY A 114 -38.61 7.41 -7.10
CA GLY A 114 -39.38 8.17 -6.12
C GLY A 114 -38.59 9.36 -5.56
N ILE A 115 -39.28 10.22 -4.80
CA ILE A 115 -38.62 11.34 -4.09
C ILE A 115 -38.04 10.81 -2.78
N GLU A 116 -36.75 11.03 -2.57
CA GLU A 116 -36.04 10.57 -1.37
C GLU A 116 -36.30 11.51 -0.19
N LYS A 117 -36.22 10.98 1.04
CA LYS A 117 -36.38 11.78 2.26
C LYS A 117 -35.20 12.76 2.40
N GLU A 118 -35.48 14.00 2.81
CA GLU A 118 -34.46 15.04 3.04
C GLU A 118 -33.61 15.38 1.79
N SER A 119 -34.14 15.07 0.61
CA SER A 119 -33.58 15.46 -0.68
C SER A 119 -34.03 16.86 -1.11
N ASN A 120 -33.34 17.42 -2.09
CA ASN A 120 -33.76 18.61 -2.82
C ASN A 120 -34.04 18.25 -4.28
N LEU A 121 -35.33 18.30 -4.67
CA LEU A 121 -35.78 17.94 -6.02
C LEU A 121 -35.34 19.00 -7.04
N ILE A 122 -34.62 18.58 -8.09
CA ILE A 122 -34.14 19.43 -9.18
C ILE A 122 -35.13 19.41 -10.35
N ALA A 123 -35.52 18.22 -10.81
CA ALA A 123 -36.42 18.07 -11.95
C ALA A 123 -37.12 16.71 -11.99
N VAL A 124 -38.21 16.62 -12.76
CA VAL A 124 -38.93 15.37 -13.04
C VAL A 124 -39.09 15.22 -14.55
N PHE A 125 -38.81 14.03 -15.06
CA PHE A 125 -38.90 13.73 -16.48
C PHE A 125 -39.75 12.47 -16.73
N ALA A 126 -40.50 12.47 -17.83
CA ALA A 126 -40.99 11.25 -18.45
C ALA A 126 -39.98 10.81 -19.52
N VAL A 127 -39.39 9.62 -19.36
CA VAL A 127 -38.27 9.11 -20.17
C VAL A 127 -38.68 7.81 -20.88
N GLY A 128 -38.48 7.75 -22.20
CA GLY A 128 -38.63 6.55 -23.01
C GLY A 128 -37.31 5.79 -23.13
N PHE A 129 -37.39 4.46 -23.13
CA PHE A 129 -36.24 3.57 -23.28
C PHE A 129 -36.50 2.54 -24.39
N ASP A 130 -35.45 2.16 -25.11
CA ASP A 130 -35.48 1.00 -25.99
C ASP A 130 -35.31 -0.33 -25.23
N ASP A 131 -35.32 -1.44 -25.97
CA ASP A 131 -35.15 -2.79 -25.40
C ASP A 131 -33.75 -3.01 -24.78
N ASP A 132 -32.77 -2.22 -25.22
CA ASP A 132 -31.38 -2.25 -24.75
C ASP A 132 -31.13 -1.31 -23.55
N GLY A 133 -32.14 -0.54 -23.15
CA GLY A 133 -32.06 0.41 -22.04
C GLY A 133 -31.44 1.77 -22.39
N ALA A 134 -31.25 2.09 -23.67
CA ALA A 134 -30.85 3.42 -24.13
C ALA A 134 -32.07 4.35 -24.18
N ILE A 135 -31.87 5.65 -23.92
CA ILE A 135 -32.98 6.60 -23.97
C ILE A 135 -33.36 6.93 -25.42
N THR A 136 -34.66 6.95 -25.69
CA THR A 136 -35.20 7.26 -27.02
C THR A 136 -35.70 8.69 -27.12
N ASP A 137 -36.33 9.18 -26.05
CA ASP A 137 -36.88 10.53 -25.94
C ASP A 137 -37.23 10.84 -24.48
N TYR A 138 -37.34 12.12 -24.15
CA TYR A 138 -37.77 12.54 -22.83
C TYR A 138 -38.51 13.88 -22.84
N LYS A 139 -39.23 14.16 -21.76
CA LYS A 139 -39.92 15.43 -21.55
C LYS A 139 -39.94 15.80 -20.08
N LYS A 140 -39.55 17.04 -19.77
CA LYS A 140 -39.68 17.61 -18.41
C LYS A 140 -41.17 17.75 -18.07
N ILE A 141 -41.56 17.26 -16.91
CA ILE A 141 -42.95 17.28 -16.43
C ILE A 141 -43.02 17.84 -15.02
N ASP A 142 -44.23 18.23 -14.59
CA ASP A 142 -44.48 18.58 -13.19
C ASP A 142 -44.44 17.29 -12.33
N LYS A 143 -44.03 17.41 -11.07
CA LYS A 143 -43.97 16.29 -10.12
C LYS A 143 -45.34 15.64 -9.90
N ASP A 144 -46.45 16.36 -10.09
CA ASP A 144 -47.80 15.85 -9.89
C ASP A 144 -48.41 15.25 -11.17
N HIS A 145 -47.71 15.32 -12.31
CA HIS A 145 -48.13 14.72 -13.57
C HIS A 145 -47.64 13.27 -13.71
N GLU A 146 -48.46 12.42 -14.34
CA GLU A 146 -48.07 11.06 -14.70
C GLU A 146 -47.26 11.03 -16.00
N ALA A 147 -46.38 10.03 -16.13
CA ALA A 147 -45.67 9.81 -17.39
C ALA A 147 -46.64 9.33 -18.49
N GLU A 148 -46.36 9.74 -19.72
CA GLU A 148 -47.08 9.26 -20.91
C GLU A 148 -46.92 7.73 -21.06
N SER A 149 -47.89 7.06 -21.69
CA SER A 149 -47.84 5.60 -21.88
C SER A 149 -46.55 5.18 -22.61
N GLY A 150 -45.84 4.20 -22.05
CA GLY A 150 -44.55 3.73 -22.59
C GLY A 150 -43.33 4.47 -22.03
N LYS A 151 -43.51 5.52 -21.21
CA LYS A 151 -42.42 6.25 -20.55
C LYS A 151 -42.41 6.01 -19.05
N GLN A 152 -41.22 6.10 -18.47
CA GLN A 152 -41.00 6.02 -17.03
C GLN A 152 -40.89 7.43 -16.44
N LYS A 153 -41.55 7.67 -15.30
CA LYS A 153 -41.40 8.89 -14.51
C LYS A 153 -40.16 8.77 -13.62
N LEU A 154 -39.21 9.68 -13.80
CA LEU A 154 -37.94 9.71 -13.06
C LEU A 154 -37.76 11.04 -12.33
N TYR A 155 -37.26 10.97 -11.10
CA TYR A 155 -36.99 12.11 -10.24
C TYR A 155 -35.49 12.33 -10.18
N PHE A 156 -35.06 13.57 -10.42
CA PHE A 156 -33.67 13.99 -10.31
C PHE A 156 -33.56 14.96 -9.14
N GLN A 157 -32.72 14.62 -8.17
CA GLN A 157 -32.67 15.30 -6.89
C GLN A 157 -31.27 15.25 -6.30
N THR A 158 -30.94 16.16 -5.39
CA THR A 158 -29.68 16.12 -4.65
C THR A 158 -29.90 15.53 -3.26
N ILE A 159 -28.99 14.68 -2.82
CA ILE A 159 -28.95 14.11 -1.46
C ILE A 159 -27.62 14.44 -0.78
N ARG A 160 -27.62 14.44 0.57
CA ARG A 160 -26.40 14.55 1.38
C ARG A 160 -25.89 13.16 1.70
N HIS A 161 -24.56 12.98 1.66
CA HIS A 161 -23.93 11.75 2.08
C HIS A 161 -23.75 11.74 3.60
N THR A 162 -24.81 11.38 4.33
CA THR A 162 -24.78 11.34 5.80
C THR A 162 -24.30 9.97 6.28
N SER A 163 -22.99 9.82 6.50
CA SER A 163 -22.45 8.63 7.15
C SER A 163 -22.47 8.81 8.66
N ASN A 164 -23.39 8.20 9.40
CA ASN A 164 -23.30 8.16 10.87
C ASN A 164 -22.30 7.09 11.36
N GLN A 165 -21.21 6.88 10.60
CA GLN A 165 -20.22 5.85 10.85
C GLN A 165 -19.07 6.38 11.70
N GLY A 166 -18.41 5.49 12.43
CA GLY A 166 -17.25 5.84 13.27
C GLY A 166 -16.07 6.42 12.47
N TRP A 167 -15.96 6.15 11.17
CA TRP A 167 -14.78 6.47 10.36
C TRP A 167 -14.40 7.96 10.40
N TYR A 168 -15.37 8.87 10.29
CA TYR A 168 -15.16 10.32 10.45
C TYR A 168 -15.52 10.82 11.84
N ASN A 169 -15.35 9.97 12.86
CA ASN A 169 -15.73 10.23 14.25
C ASN A 169 -17.19 10.71 14.36
N PHE A 170 -18.10 9.94 13.73
CA PHE A 170 -19.54 10.22 13.65
C PHE A 170 -19.89 11.55 12.94
N SER A 171 -19.03 12.00 12.03
CA SER A 171 -19.31 13.03 11.02
C SER A 171 -19.36 12.42 9.61
N SER A 172 -19.31 13.24 8.56
CA SER A 172 -19.43 12.81 7.17
C SER A 172 -18.30 13.28 6.26
N ALA A 173 -18.22 12.64 5.09
CA ALA A 173 -17.32 13.01 4.00
C ALA A 173 -17.59 14.43 3.48
N THR A 174 -16.59 15.02 2.84
CA THR A 174 -16.57 16.43 2.43
C THR A 174 -16.68 16.64 0.91
N ASP A 175 -17.27 17.77 0.52
CA ASP A 175 -17.37 18.23 -0.87
C ASP A 175 -16.05 18.91 -1.30
N LEU A 176 -15.12 18.12 -1.84
CA LEU A 176 -13.80 18.61 -2.29
C LEU A 176 -13.87 19.58 -3.47
N CYS A 177 -15.02 19.69 -4.15
CA CYS A 177 -15.26 20.68 -5.20
C CYS A 177 -15.62 22.06 -4.62
N ASN A 178 -15.88 22.17 -3.32
CA ASN A 178 -16.21 23.44 -2.68
C ASN A 178 -14.93 24.25 -2.36
N PRO A 179 -14.76 25.46 -2.94
CA PRO A 179 -13.57 26.27 -2.70
C PRO A 179 -13.36 26.64 -1.22
N ASP A 180 -14.44 26.86 -0.47
CA ASP A 180 -14.36 27.30 0.93
C ASP A 180 -13.96 26.14 1.86
N LEU A 181 -14.17 24.89 1.43
CA LEU A 181 -13.78 23.69 2.19
C LEU A 181 -12.26 23.64 2.34
N THR A 182 -11.53 23.65 1.24
CA THR A 182 -10.07 23.48 1.27
C THR A 182 -9.38 24.62 2.02
N ASP A 183 -9.90 25.84 1.94
CA ASP A 183 -9.39 26.96 2.75
C ASP A 183 -9.60 26.72 4.25
N ALA A 184 -10.71 26.09 4.65
CA ALA A 184 -10.95 25.68 6.02
C ALA A 184 -10.07 24.48 6.43
N PHE A 185 -9.84 23.53 5.53
CA PHE A 185 -8.94 22.40 5.73
C PHE A 185 -7.50 22.85 5.98
N LEU A 186 -6.95 23.68 5.09
CA LEU A 186 -5.61 24.26 5.22
C LEU A 186 -5.44 25.02 6.55
N LYS A 187 -6.44 25.80 6.97
CA LYS A 187 -6.42 26.49 8.27
C LYS A 187 -6.45 25.55 9.46
N CYS A 188 -7.16 24.43 9.34
CA CYS A 188 -7.33 23.47 10.43
C CYS A 188 -6.10 22.57 10.61
N THR A 189 -5.43 22.20 9.50
CA THR A 189 -4.34 21.22 9.50
C THR A 189 -3.00 21.89 9.16
N HIS A 190 -2.81 22.25 7.90
CA HIS A 190 -1.54 22.72 7.32
C HIS A 190 -0.97 23.96 8.04
N ASP A 191 -1.79 24.98 8.26
CA ASP A 191 -1.38 26.23 8.94
C ASP A 191 -0.96 25.97 10.39
N GLU A 192 -1.58 25.03 11.09
CA GLU A 192 -1.23 24.71 12.48
C GLU A 192 0.09 23.94 12.58
N TYR A 193 0.42 23.08 11.61
CA TYR A 193 1.76 22.49 11.47
C TYR A 193 2.80 23.56 11.15
N TYR A 194 2.55 24.39 10.14
CA TYR A 194 3.49 25.44 9.74
C TYR A 194 3.77 26.45 10.86
N LYS A 195 2.74 26.84 11.61
CA LYS A 195 2.88 27.75 12.75
C LYS A 195 3.85 27.24 13.82
N ARG A 196 3.93 25.93 14.01
CA ARG A 196 4.74 25.30 15.07
C ARG A 196 6.13 24.89 14.59
N GLU A 197 6.22 24.32 13.39
CA GLU A 197 7.46 23.74 12.86
C GLU A 197 8.09 24.56 11.72
N LYS A 198 7.73 25.85 11.58
CA LYS A 198 8.18 26.73 10.48
C LYS A 198 9.67 26.65 10.14
N ALA A 199 10.52 26.51 11.14
CA ALA A 199 11.97 26.52 10.96
C ALA A 199 12.52 25.30 10.20
N ASP A 200 11.76 24.21 10.18
CA ASP A 200 12.18 22.92 9.65
C ASP A 200 11.52 22.58 8.29
N PHE A 201 10.54 23.38 7.86
CA PHE A 201 9.93 23.29 6.53
C PHE A 201 10.97 23.53 5.42
N GLY A 202 10.99 22.62 4.45
CA GLY A 202 11.94 22.60 3.33
C GLY A 202 13.34 22.12 3.69
N THR A 203 13.53 21.65 4.93
CA THR A 203 14.77 21.02 5.39
C THR A 203 14.47 19.63 5.97
N THR A 204 14.26 19.53 7.28
CA THR A 204 13.90 18.27 7.95
C THR A 204 12.51 17.80 7.56
N ILE A 205 11.57 18.73 7.29
CA ILE A 205 10.22 18.45 6.82
C ILE A 205 10.18 18.78 5.31
N PRO A 206 10.34 17.79 4.43
CA PRO A 206 10.39 18.05 2.99
C PRO A 206 9.02 17.98 2.31
N SER A 207 8.02 17.37 2.94
CA SER A 207 6.72 17.15 2.30
C SER A 207 5.56 16.97 3.30
N MET A 208 4.34 17.13 2.78
CA MET A 208 3.10 16.75 3.44
C MET A 208 2.30 15.83 2.52
N PHE A 209 1.77 14.74 3.09
CA PHE A 209 1.07 13.68 2.38
C PHE A 209 -0.44 13.94 2.35
N THR A 210 -1.05 13.76 1.17
CA THR A 210 -2.51 13.76 0.95
C THR A 210 -2.94 12.41 0.37
N ASP A 211 -4.00 11.81 0.91
CA ASP A 211 -4.29 10.39 0.77
C ASP A 211 -5.71 10.08 0.25
N GLU A 212 -5.79 9.12 -0.67
CA GLU A 212 -7.00 8.57 -1.30
C GLU A 212 -8.10 9.59 -1.65
N VAL A 213 -7.71 10.79 -2.07
CA VAL A 213 -8.68 11.86 -2.34
C VAL A 213 -9.46 11.56 -3.63
N SER A 214 -10.77 11.78 -3.59
CA SER A 214 -11.67 11.63 -4.73
C SER A 214 -12.91 12.48 -4.54
N VAL A 215 -13.67 12.69 -5.62
CA VAL A 215 -14.97 13.35 -5.53
C VAL A 215 -16.09 12.39 -5.14
N SER A 216 -15.88 11.06 -5.15
CA SER A 216 -16.98 10.09 -4.99
C SER A 216 -16.73 8.84 -4.16
N TRP A 217 -15.49 8.38 -3.96
CA TRP A 217 -15.16 7.16 -3.19
C TRP A 217 -15.77 7.20 -1.79
N LEU A 218 -15.71 8.37 -1.15
CA LEU A 218 -16.22 8.57 0.21
C LEU A 218 -17.75 8.47 0.32
N ALA A 219 -18.45 8.24 -0.79
CA ALA A 219 -19.90 8.02 -0.88
C ALA A 219 -20.33 6.57 -1.12
N HIS A 220 -19.43 5.59 -0.95
CA HIS A 220 -19.78 4.17 -0.98
C HIS A 220 -20.48 3.77 0.33
N GLY A 221 -21.66 3.13 0.23
CA GLY A 221 -22.35 2.56 1.39
C GLY A 221 -23.77 3.08 1.69
N VAL A 222 -24.29 4.05 0.93
CA VAL A 222 -25.69 4.48 1.07
C VAL A 222 -26.54 3.93 -0.09
N ASP A 223 -27.10 2.74 0.10
CA ASP A 223 -28.04 2.12 -0.83
C ASP A 223 -29.49 2.50 -0.46
N TYR A 224 -30.04 3.53 -1.10
CA TYR A 224 -31.48 3.75 -1.10
C TYR A 224 -32.13 2.85 -2.15
N PRO A 225 -33.22 2.11 -1.84
CA PRO A 225 -33.81 1.15 -2.76
C PRO A 225 -34.25 1.77 -4.10
N ASP A 226 -34.70 3.03 -4.10
CA ASP A 226 -35.29 3.69 -5.27
C ASP A 226 -34.28 4.48 -6.14
N ILE A 227 -33.02 4.63 -5.72
CA ILE A 227 -31.97 5.26 -6.54
C ILE A 227 -31.55 4.32 -7.67
N ILE A 228 -31.52 4.84 -8.90
CA ILE A 228 -31.06 4.14 -10.11
C ILE A 228 -29.56 4.41 -10.33
N ALA A 229 -29.15 5.68 -10.28
CA ALA A 229 -27.77 6.09 -10.50
C ALA A 229 -27.44 7.41 -9.78
N LYS A 230 -26.13 7.66 -9.60
CA LYS A 230 -25.60 8.85 -8.90
C LYS A 230 -24.42 9.50 -9.65
N HIS A 231 -24.37 10.83 -9.58
CA HIS A 231 -23.28 11.70 -10.00
C HIS A 231 -22.90 12.63 -8.84
N GLN A 232 -21.70 13.21 -8.89
CA GLN A 232 -21.26 14.19 -7.91
C GLN A 232 -21.95 15.54 -8.08
N TRP A 233 -22.11 16.27 -6.97
CA TRP A 233 -22.77 17.57 -6.95
C TRP A 233 -22.09 18.52 -5.96
N THR A 234 -21.92 19.78 -6.36
CA THR A 234 -21.46 20.86 -5.46
C THR A 234 -22.40 22.06 -5.50
N LEU A 235 -22.42 22.83 -4.42
CA LEU A 235 -23.33 23.96 -4.28
C LEU A 235 -23.06 25.04 -5.34
N GLY A 236 -24.12 25.47 -6.04
CA GLY A 236 -24.05 26.54 -7.03
C GLY A 236 -23.50 26.11 -8.40
N ILE A 237 -23.31 24.82 -8.64
CA ILE A 237 -22.83 24.29 -9.91
C ILE A 237 -23.71 24.70 -11.10
N GLU A 238 -25.03 24.76 -10.93
CA GLU A 238 -25.99 25.11 -12.00
C GLU A 238 -25.66 26.47 -12.64
N LYS A 239 -25.41 27.47 -11.79
CA LYS A 239 -25.09 28.83 -12.24
C LYS A 239 -23.73 28.84 -12.94
N LYS A 240 -22.70 28.27 -12.32
CA LYS A 240 -21.34 28.34 -12.85
C LYS A 240 -21.18 27.52 -14.13
N PHE A 241 -21.83 26.35 -14.21
CA PHE A 241 -21.89 25.53 -15.42
C PHE A 241 -22.50 26.30 -16.58
N LYS A 242 -23.63 26.98 -16.34
CA LYS A 242 -24.30 27.81 -17.36
C LYS A 242 -23.45 28.98 -17.80
N GLU A 243 -22.67 29.58 -16.90
CA GLU A 243 -21.70 30.62 -17.23
C GLU A 243 -20.55 30.08 -18.11
N ARG A 244 -20.10 28.84 -17.89
CA ARG A 244 -19.02 28.20 -18.67
C ARG A 244 -19.47 27.72 -20.05
N TYR A 245 -20.56 26.98 -20.14
CA TYR A 245 -20.99 26.31 -21.40
C TYR A 245 -22.17 26.99 -22.09
N GLY A 246 -22.80 27.98 -21.47
CA GLY A 246 -23.89 28.76 -22.09
C GLY A 246 -25.26 28.08 -22.12
N TYR A 247 -25.44 26.95 -21.44
CA TYR A 247 -26.74 26.27 -21.31
C TYR A 247 -26.96 25.70 -19.90
N ASP A 248 -28.22 25.39 -19.60
CA ASP A 248 -28.63 24.84 -18.30
C ASP A 248 -28.69 23.31 -18.38
N PHE A 249 -27.73 22.62 -17.75
CA PHE A 249 -27.67 21.16 -17.80
C PHE A 249 -28.87 20.49 -17.12
N THR A 250 -29.59 21.20 -16.24
CA THR A 250 -30.76 20.63 -15.55
C THR A 250 -31.93 20.33 -16.49
N GLU A 251 -31.89 20.88 -17.71
CA GLU A 251 -32.83 20.58 -18.81
C GLU A 251 -32.48 19.28 -19.57
N TYR A 252 -31.29 18.73 -19.35
CA TYR A 252 -30.74 17.57 -20.07
C TYR A 252 -30.33 16.42 -19.12
N LEU A 253 -30.89 16.39 -17.91
CA LEU A 253 -30.55 15.37 -16.89
C LEU A 253 -30.75 13.91 -17.36
N PRO A 254 -31.77 13.56 -18.17
CA PRO A 254 -31.84 12.22 -18.74
C PRO A 254 -30.62 11.85 -19.60
N GLU A 255 -30.09 12.79 -20.38
CA GLU A 255 -28.90 12.53 -21.21
C GLU A 255 -27.63 12.33 -20.37
N LEU A 256 -27.49 13.07 -19.26
CA LEU A 256 -26.38 12.90 -18.32
C LEU A 256 -26.34 11.48 -17.74
N PHE A 257 -27.50 10.93 -17.36
CA PHE A 257 -27.59 9.64 -16.66
C PHE A 257 -27.78 8.42 -17.57
N PHE A 258 -28.18 8.60 -18.84
CA PHE A 258 -28.51 7.47 -19.71
C PHE A 258 -27.95 7.57 -21.13
N GLY A 259 -27.12 8.58 -21.42
CA GLY A 259 -26.52 8.81 -22.72
C GLY A 259 -27.38 9.69 -23.63
N LYS A 260 -26.80 10.16 -24.73
CA LYS A 260 -27.39 11.17 -25.62
C LYS A 260 -28.55 10.63 -26.47
N VAL A 261 -29.61 11.42 -26.64
CA VAL A 261 -30.70 11.15 -27.61
C VAL A 261 -30.29 11.60 -29.02
N ASP A 262 -30.70 10.85 -30.04
CA ASP A 262 -30.53 11.22 -31.45
C ASP A 262 -31.05 12.63 -31.75
N GLY A 263 -30.17 13.49 -32.26
CA GLY A 263 -30.49 14.88 -32.62
C GLY A 263 -30.31 15.92 -31.49
N SER A 264 -29.91 15.50 -30.29
CA SER A 264 -29.44 16.43 -29.25
C SER A 264 -28.16 17.16 -29.71
N ASP A 265 -28.07 18.46 -29.45
CA ASP A 265 -26.94 19.31 -29.83
C ASP A 265 -25.96 19.56 -28.66
N LYS A 266 -26.26 19.04 -27.46
CA LYS A 266 -25.43 19.21 -26.26
C LYS A 266 -24.65 17.93 -25.95
N ASN A 267 -23.53 18.09 -25.25
CA ASN A 267 -22.69 16.99 -24.77
C ASN A 267 -22.67 17.03 -23.24
N VAL A 268 -23.86 16.97 -22.64
CA VAL A 268 -24.04 17.24 -21.20
C VAL A 268 -23.29 16.25 -20.30
N ASP A 269 -23.13 15.01 -20.73
CA ASP A 269 -22.30 14.00 -20.08
C ASP A 269 -20.84 14.46 -19.97
N PHE A 270 -20.22 14.77 -21.10
CA PHE A 270 -18.83 15.22 -21.18
C PHE A 270 -18.60 16.55 -20.47
N ASP A 271 -19.44 17.55 -20.74
CA ASP A 271 -19.30 18.91 -20.20
C ASP A 271 -19.47 18.91 -18.67
N TYR A 272 -20.43 18.14 -18.14
CA TYR A 272 -20.69 18.05 -16.69
C TYR A 272 -19.54 17.40 -15.94
N ILE A 273 -19.07 16.24 -16.42
CA ILE A 273 -17.96 15.52 -15.79
C ILE A 273 -16.70 16.38 -15.85
N THR A 274 -16.37 16.93 -17.02
CA THR A 274 -15.21 17.81 -17.19
C THR A 274 -15.25 18.97 -16.20
N TYR A 275 -16.41 19.59 -16.00
CA TYR A 275 -16.54 20.73 -15.09
C TYR A 275 -16.41 20.35 -13.61
N ILE A 276 -16.96 19.20 -13.19
CA ILE A 276 -16.75 18.68 -11.84
C ILE A 276 -15.25 18.44 -11.59
N GLN A 277 -14.54 17.85 -12.55
CA GLN A 277 -13.11 17.57 -12.40
C GLN A 277 -12.28 18.86 -12.38
N GLU A 278 -12.60 19.85 -13.21
CA GLU A 278 -11.99 21.19 -13.14
C GLU A 278 -12.16 21.81 -11.75
N LEU A 279 -13.37 21.74 -11.17
CA LEU A 279 -13.62 22.25 -9.83
C LEU A 279 -12.81 21.50 -8.76
N PHE A 280 -12.67 20.18 -8.88
CA PHE A 280 -11.88 19.39 -7.94
C PHE A 280 -10.37 19.72 -8.04
N GLU A 281 -9.84 19.79 -9.25
CA GLU A 281 -8.45 20.19 -9.51
C GLU A 281 -8.15 21.59 -8.95
N GLU A 282 -8.99 22.57 -9.27
CA GLU A 282 -8.82 23.97 -8.86
C GLU A 282 -8.99 24.16 -7.35
N ASN A 283 -10.02 23.56 -6.76
CA ASN A 283 -10.39 23.85 -5.37
C ASN A 283 -9.65 22.97 -4.37
N TYR A 284 -9.10 21.82 -4.77
CA TYR A 284 -8.36 20.94 -3.88
C TYR A 284 -6.87 20.90 -4.24
N SER A 285 -6.53 20.32 -5.40
CA SER A 285 -5.14 20.01 -5.76
C SER A 285 -4.28 21.26 -5.93
N HIS A 286 -4.76 22.25 -6.67
CA HIS A 286 -4.02 23.48 -6.90
C HIS A 286 -3.77 24.25 -5.59
N LYS A 287 -4.81 24.43 -4.77
CA LYS A 287 -4.70 25.17 -3.50
C LYS A 287 -3.68 24.56 -2.53
N ILE A 288 -3.71 23.23 -2.35
CA ILE A 288 -2.77 22.56 -1.45
C ILE A 288 -1.36 22.57 -2.05
N ALA A 289 -1.22 22.32 -3.35
CA ALA A 289 0.07 22.36 -4.03
C ALA A 289 0.74 23.74 -3.95
N ASP A 290 -0.03 24.82 -4.12
CA ASP A 290 0.44 26.20 -3.96
C ASP A 290 0.85 26.47 -2.51
N TRP A 291 0.02 26.07 -1.54
CA TRP A 291 0.32 26.26 -0.12
C TRP A 291 1.65 25.58 0.27
N CYS A 292 1.87 24.35 -0.21
CA CYS A 292 3.11 23.58 -0.01
C CYS A 292 4.31 24.22 -0.72
N GLY A 293 4.15 24.55 -2.01
CA GLY A 293 5.18 25.17 -2.84
C GLY A 293 5.67 26.51 -2.27
N ASP A 294 4.76 27.37 -1.81
CA ASP A 294 5.07 28.65 -1.17
C ASP A 294 5.91 28.50 0.12
N ARG A 295 5.93 27.29 0.70
CA ARG A 295 6.66 26.95 1.94
C ARG A 295 7.85 26.03 1.71
N ASN A 296 8.23 25.82 0.45
CA ASN A 296 9.35 24.97 0.03
C ASN A 296 9.24 23.51 0.49
N ILE A 297 8.02 22.99 0.60
CA ILE A 297 7.78 21.56 0.80
C ILE A 297 7.01 20.99 -0.39
N ALA A 298 7.12 19.69 -0.60
CA ALA A 298 6.34 18.99 -1.60
C ALA A 298 4.95 18.63 -1.08
N LEU A 299 3.91 18.88 -1.89
CA LEU A 299 2.72 18.05 -1.86
C LEU A 299 3.09 16.69 -2.46
N THR A 300 2.89 15.63 -1.67
CA THR A 300 3.09 14.24 -2.07
C THR A 300 1.86 13.41 -1.71
N GLY A 301 1.73 12.24 -2.30
CA GLY A 301 0.69 11.27 -1.97
C GLY A 301 -0.03 10.78 -3.21
N HIS A 302 -1.33 10.50 -3.12
CA HIS A 302 -2.09 10.07 -4.30
C HIS A 302 -3.59 10.40 -4.20
N LEU A 303 -4.21 10.40 -5.37
CA LEU A 303 -5.66 10.31 -5.52
C LEU A 303 -6.10 8.87 -5.20
N HIS A 304 -7.41 8.61 -5.08
CA HIS A 304 -7.94 7.24 -5.08
C HIS A 304 -7.81 6.62 -6.48
N PHE A 305 -6.57 6.28 -6.87
CA PHE A 305 -6.20 5.89 -8.22
C PHE A 305 -5.40 4.59 -8.20
N ALA A 306 -6.04 3.51 -8.64
CA ALA A 306 -5.40 2.22 -8.81
C ALA A 306 -5.61 1.63 -10.21
N CYS A 307 -6.56 2.13 -11.01
CA CYS A 307 -6.75 1.72 -12.40
C CYS A 307 -7.46 2.78 -13.25
N PHE A 308 -7.50 2.54 -14.56
CA PHE A 308 -8.15 3.40 -15.56
C PHE A 308 -9.64 3.68 -15.28
N LEU A 309 -10.35 2.80 -14.58
CA LEU A 309 -11.77 3.00 -14.29
C LEU A 309 -12.02 4.04 -13.19
N ASP A 310 -11.00 4.36 -12.40
CA ASP A 310 -11.14 5.26 -11.26
C ASP A 310 -11.30 6.73 -11.69
N PHE A 311 -11.10 7.07 -12.98
CA PHE A 311 -11.33 8.43 -13.50
C PHE A 311 -12.75 8.94 -13.31
N ALA A 312 -13.73 8.04 -13.17
CA ALA A 312 -15.09 8.42 -12.78
C ALA A 312 -15.12 9.10 -11.39
N GLU A 313 -14.18 8.74 -10.52
CA GLU A 313 -14.08 9.21 -9.13
C GLU A 313 -13.08 10.34 -8.92
N ILE A 314 -12.03 10.40 -9.73
CA ILE A 314 -10.90 11.31 -9.52
C ILE A 314 -10.59 12.23 -10.71
N GLY A 315 -11.26 12.05 -11.85
CA GLY A 315 -10.92 12.79 -13.06
C GLY A 315 -9.58 12.34 -13.65
N ASN A 316 -8.86 13.24 -14.31
CA ASN A 316 -7.58 12.88 -14.93
C ASN A 316 -6.41 13.12 -13.97
N PRO A 317 -5.72 12.07 -13.46
CA PRO A 317 -4.64 12.24 -12.50
C PRO A 317 -3.49 13.08 -13.06
N MET A 318 -3.22 13.04 -14.36
CA MET A 318 -2.15 13.84 -14.97
C MET A 318 -2.42 15.36 -14.88
N LYS A 319 -3.68 15.79 -14.75
CA LYS A 319 -4.02 17.21 -14.53
C LYS A 319 -3.76 17.62 -13.09
N HIS A 320 -4.08 16.78 -12.12
CA HIS A 320 -3.73 16.99 -10.72
C HIS A 320 -2.21 17.04 -10.51
N PHE A 321 -1.49 16.05 -11.07
CA PHE A 321 -0.04 15.92 -10.94
C PHE A 321 0.76 17.04 -11.62
N TYR A 322 0.14 17.82 -12.50
CA TYR A 322 0.74 19.05 -13.00
C TYR A 322 1.05 20.04 -11.87
N TYR A 323 0.19 20.12 -10.85
CA TYR A 323 0.39 21.00 -9.70
C TYR A 323 1.28 20.37 -8.63
N TRP A 324 1.16 19.07 -8.39
CA TRP A 324 1.83 18.40 -7.26
C TRP A 324 3.35 18.35 -7.46
N GLN A 325 4.12 18.52 -6.39
CA GLN A 325 5.58 18.48 -6.49
C GLN A 325 6.09 17.04 -6.61
N TRP A 326 5.54 16.11 -5.82
CA TRP A 326 5.89 14.69 -5.85
C TRP A 326 4.63 13.82 -6.10
N PRO A 327 4.21 13.67 -7.37
CA PRO A 327 3.11 12.78 -7.74
C PRO A 327 3.31 11.34 -7.25
N GLY A 328 2.23 10.68 -6.86
CA GLY A 328 2.26 9.29 -6.42
C GLY A 328 1.02 8.49 -6.78
N MET A 329 1.03 7.23 -6.38
CA MET A 329 -0.06 6.26 -6.53
C MET A 329 -0.04 5.26 -5.37
N ASP A 330 -1.07 4.44 -5.26
CA ASP A 330 -1.12 3.32 -4.32
C ASP A 330 -1.24 1.97 -5.03
N ILE A 331 -0.23 1.11 -4.81
CA ILE A 331 -0.25 -0.30 -5.21
C ILE A 331 0.33 -1.15 -4.06
N LEU A 332 -0.55 -1.46 -3.11
CA LEU A 332 -0.27 -2.19 -1.87
C LEU A 332 0.35 -3.59 -2.06
N THR A 333 -0.22 -4.42 -2.95
CA THR A 333 0.06 -5.86 -3.05
C THR A 333 0.83 -6.24 -4.33
N ASP A 334 1.04 -7.53 -4.60
CA ASP A 334 1.59 -8.10 -5.85
C ASP A 334 0.66 -7.88 -7.08
N ALA A 335 -0.06 -6.76 -7.15
CA ALA A 335 -1.01 -6.39 -8.18
C ALA A 335 -0.34 -5.86 -9.47
N VAL A 336 0.50 -6.71 -10.09
CA VAL A 336 1.23 -6.44 -11.35
C VAL A 336 0.28 -6.14 -12.53
N ALA A 337 -1.04 -6.30 -12.36
CA ALA A 337 -2.06 -6.09 -13.38
C ALA A 337 -2.50 -4.62 -13.59
N LYS A 338 -2.04 -3.67 -12.76
CA LYS A 338 -2.48 -2.26 -12.76
C LYS A 338 -1.43 -1.32 -13.40
N LEU A 339 -1.03 -1.61 -14.64
CA LEU A 339 0.15 -0.97 -15.26
C LEU A 339 -0.11 0.45 -15.77
N SER A 340 -1.32 0.73 -16.25
CA SER A 340 -1.65 2.08 -16.73
C SER A 340 -1.51 3.14 -15.62
N ALA A 341 -1.85 2.80 -14.37
CA ALA A 341 -1.71 3.71 -13.23
C ALA A 341 -0.26 4.16 -13.02
N PHE A 342 0.68 3.20 -12.99
CA PHE A 342 2.11 3.51 -12.93
C PHE A 342 2.55 4.42 -14.06
N LYS A 343 2.16 4.05 -15.28
CA LYS A 343 2.59 4.77 -16.47
C LYS A 343 2.01 6.17 -16.51
N MET A 344 0.79 6.43 -16.03
CA MET A 344 0.23 7.79 -15.95
C MET A 344 1.00 8.68 -14.97
N THR A 345 1.24 8.20 -13.76
CA THR A 345 1.99 8.98 -12.76
C THR A 345 3.43 9.21 -13.23
N ALA A 346 4.11 8.18 -13.76
CA ALA A 346 5.46 8.33 -14.30
C ALA A 346 5.51 9.30 -15.49
N SER A 347 4.52 9.25 -16.38
CA SER A 347 4.42 10.18 -17.53
C SER A 347 4.30 11.62 -17.09
N ALA A 348 3.46 11.90 -16.09
CA ALA A 348 3.34 13.23 -15.50
C ALA A 348 4.67 13.69 -14.87
N VAL A 349 5.36 12.80 -14.16
CA VAL A 349 6.68 13.09 -13.55
C VAL A 349 7.70 13.43 -14.63
N HIS A 350 7.77 12.65 -15.70
CA HIS A 350 8.71 12.87 -16.80
C HIS A 350 8.41 14.17 -17.55
N GLN A 351 7.17 14.35 -17.99
CA GLN A 351 6.75 15.50 -18.81
C GLN A 351 6.84 16.82 -18.04
N TYR A 352 6.42 16.84 -16.78
CA TYR A 352 6.36 18.09 -16.00
C TYR A 352 7.63 18.36 -15.19
N GLY A 353 8.69 17.55 -15.36
CA GLY A 353 9.97 17.73 -14.70
C GLY A 353 9.90 17.61 -13.18
N LYS A 354 9.11 16.65 -12.67
CA LYS A 354 8.94 16.43 -11.22
C LYS A 354 10.12 15.64 -10.66
N ASP A 355 10.48 15.94 -9.41
CA ASP A 355 11.67 15.34 -8.78
C ASP A 355 11.48 13.87 -8.38
N ARG A 356 10.24 13.47 -8.10
CA ARG A 356 9.90 12.16 -7.53
C ARG A 356 8.62 11.60 -8.13
N CYS A 357 8.62 10.28 -8.31
CA CYS A 357 7.44 9.46 -8.50
C CYS A 357 7.30 8.58 -7.24
N ALA A 358 6.30 8.90 -6.42
CA ALA A 358 6.00 8.18 -5.18
C ALA A 358 5.14 6.95 -5.45
N CYS A 359 5.20 5.97 -4.54
CA CYS A 359 4.29 4.82 -4.55
C CYS A 359 4.11 4.31 -3.12
N GLU A 360 2.86 4.28 -2.66
CA GLU A 360 2.48 3.46 -1.51
C GLU A 360 2.58 1.97 -1.89
N THR A 361 3.19 1.17 -1.00
CA THR A 361 3.55 -0.21 -1.29
C THR A 361 3.64 -1.07 -0.03
N TYR A 362 3.48 -2.38 -0.20
CA TYR A 362 3.55 -3.42 0.85
C TYR A 362 2.34 -3.46 1.80
N GLY A 363 1.30 -2.68 1.53
CA GLY A 363 0.06 -2.79 2.29
C GLY A 363 -0.68 -4.11 2.06
N CYS A 364 -1.54 -4.46 3.02
CA CYS A 364 -2.26 -5.73 3.05
C CYS A 364 -1.36 -6.98 2.94
N THR A 365 -0.05 -6.87 3.22
CA THR A 365 0.89 -8.00 3.14
C THR A 365 1.08 -8.64 4.52
N GLY A 366 0.76 -9.92 4.68
CA GLY A 366 0.84 -10.59 6.00
C GLY A 366 2.24 -10.65 6.64
N TRP A 367 2.29 -11.00 7.93
CA TRP A 367 3.53 -11.18 8.71
C TRP A 367 4.46 -12.31 8.21
N ASP A 368 4.01 -13.06 7.21
CA ASP A 368 4.70 -14.11 6.49
C ASP A 368 5.26 -13.65 5.13
N TRP A 369 5.06 -12.39 4.75
CA TRP A 369 5.58 -11.84 3.51
C TRP A 369 7.12 -11.80 3.52
N PRO A 370 7.81 -12.51 2.60
CA PRO A 370 9.26 -12.66 2.68
C PRO A 370 9.99 -11.44 2.10
N LEU A 371 11.19 -11.13 2.61
CA LEU A 371 12.00 -10.00 2.13
C LEU A 371 12.39 -10.11 0.64
N GLU A 372 12.46 -11.32 0.09
CA GLU A 372 12.61 -11.51 -1.36
C GLU A 372 11.46 -10.88 -2.15
N ARG A 373 10.23 -10.92 -1.63
CA ARG A 373 9.07 -10.29 -2.28
C ARG A 373 9.12 -8.77 -2.17
N HIS A 374 9.63 -8.21 -1.06
CA HIS A 374 9.93 -6.77 -1.00
C HIS A 374 10.91 -6.36 -2.12
N LYS A 375 12.01 -7.12 -2.28
CA LYS A 375 13.00 -6.91 -3.36
C LYS A 375 12.37 -7.00 -4.75
N PHE A 376 11.59 -8.05 -5.00
CA PHE A 376 10.91 -8.27 -6.28
C PHE A 376 9.95 -7.13 -6.61
N HIS A 377 9.12 -6.76 -5.64
CA HIS A 377 8.06 -5.77 -5.80
C HIS A 377 8.61 -4.38 -6.07
N ALA A 378 9.60 -3.97 -5.26
CA ALA A 378 10.40 -2.79 -5.52
C ALA A 378 10.99 -2.76 -6.94
N GLY A 379 11.57 -3.89 -7.37
CA GLY A 379 12.28 -3.98 -8.63
C GLY A 379 11.38 -3.70 -9.84
N TRP A 380 10.19 -4.29 -9.91
CA TRP A 380 9.32 -4.04 -11.05
C TRP A 380 8.70 -2.63 -10.99
N GLN A 381 8.44 -2.06 -9.81
CA GLN A 381 8.00 -0.67 -9.67
C GLN A 381 9.05 0.33 -10.20
N PHE A 382 10.33 0.09 -9.92
CA PHE A 382 11.43 0.89 -10.47
C PHE A 382 11.46 0.85 -12.01
N CYS A 383 11.18 -0.30 -12.64
CA CYS A 383 11.05 -0.39 -14.10
C CYS A 383 9.89 0.44 -14.66
N LEU A 384 8.89 0.78 -13.85
CA LEU A 384 7.75 1.57 -14.28
C LEU A 384 7.90 3.08 -13.98
N GLY A 385 9.00 3.49 -13.34
CA GLY A 385 9.35 4.89 -13.11
C GLY A 385 9.26 5.38 -11.66
N VAL A 386 8.89 4.51 -10.71
CA VAL A 386 8.88 4.85 -9.28
C VAL A 386 10.30 5.21 -8.82
N THR A 387 10.43 6.27 -8.02
CA THR A 387 11.72 6.72 -7.46
C THR A 387 11.66 7.00 -5.95
N PHE A 388 10.47 7.03 -5.36
CA PHE A 388 10.25 7.15 -3.92
C PHE A 388 9.20 6.14 -3.48
N ARG A 389 9.44 5.45 -2.36
CA ARG A 389 8.53 4.43 -1.83
C ARG A 389 8.04 4.81 -0.45
N ASN A 390 6.74 4.70 -0.27
CA ASN A 390 6.04 4.90 0.98
C ASN A 390 5.64 3.52 1.49
N LEU A 391 6.32 3.04 2.52
CA LEU A 391 6.12 1.66 2.97
C LEU A 391 4.91 1.59 3.89
N HIS A 392 3.86 0.91 3.44
CA HIS A 392 2.72 0.53 4.26
C HIS A 392 3.02 -0.82 4.93
N LEU A 393 3.21 -0.92 6.24
CA LEU A 393 3.21 0.15 7.25
C LEU A 393 4.14 -0.19 8.42
N SER A 394 4.36 0.78 9.31
CA SER A 394 5.11 0.63 10.56
C SER A 394 4.27 1.09 11.74
N HIS A 395 3.99 0.21 12.69
CA HIS A 395 3.14 0.55 13.83
C HIS A 395 3.93 1.23 14.95
N TYR A 396 3.33 2.23 15.61
CA TYR A 396 3.82 2.73 16.90
C TYR A 396 3.64 1.65 17.97
N THR A 397 2.45 1.07 18.06
CA THR A 397 2.12 -0.04 18.96
C THR A 397 1.32 -1.13 18.24
N LEU A 398 1.50 -2.37 18.65
CA LEU A 398 0.66 -3.51 18.27
C LEU A 398 -0.52 -3.71 19.24
N ALA A 399 -0.69 -2.89 20.27
CA ALA A 399 -1.84 -3.05 21.17
C ALA A 399 -3.17 -2.84 20.45
N GLY A 400 -4.18 -3.58 20.90
CA GLY A 400 -5.55 -3.40 20.46
C GLY A 400 -5.75 -3.63 18.97
N TRP A 401 -6.52 -2.73 18.35
CA TRP A 401 -6.73 -2.71 16.89
C TRP A 401 -5.42 -2.55 16.09
N GLY A 402 -4.36 -1.99 16.69
CA GLY A 402 -3.07 -1.76 16.03
C GLY A 402 -2.48 -2.98 15.35
N LYS A 403 -2.56 -4.18 15.96
CA LYS A 403 -2.02 -5.40 15.33
C LYS A 403 -2.82 -5.90 14.12
N LYS A 404 -4.06 -5.43 13.96
CA LYS A 404 -5.03 -5.87 12.94
C LYS A 404 -5.10 -4.89 11.78
N ASP A 405 -4.65 -3.66 11.98
CA ASP A 405 -4.63 -2.61 10.98
C ASP A 405 -3.65 -2.94 9.84
N TYR A 406 -4.12 -3.69 8.84
CA TYR A 406 -3.37 -4.04 7.62
C TYR A 406 -1.91 -4.48 7.85
N PRO A 407 -1.62 -5.39 8.80
CA PRO A 407 -0.25 -5.85 9.08
C PRO A 407 0.39 -6.43 7.81
N ALA A 408 1.72 -6.52 7.71
CA ALA A 408 2.75 -6.57 8.76
C ALA A 408 3.46 -5.26 9.08
N SER A 409 3.92 -5.14 10.34
CA SER A 409 4.71 -4.01 10.79
C SER A 409 6.18 -4.10 10.32
N ILE A 410 6.60 -3.19 9.45
CA ILE A 410 7.99 -3.05 8.95
C ILE A 410 8.81 -2.24 9.97
N SER A 411 8.99 -2.80 11.15
CA SER A 411 9.60 -2.12 12.30
C SER A 411 10.28 -3.13 13.24
N PRO A 412 10.95 -2.70 14.32
CA PRO A 412 11.59 -3.60 15.28
C PRO A 412 10.68 -4.65 15.93
N HIS A 413 9.36 -4.52 15.81
CA HIS A 413 8.43 -5.60 16.17
C HIS A 413 8.72 -6.91 15.42
N SER A 414 9.25 -6.80 14.19
CA SER A 414 9.66 -7.92 13.35
C SER A 414 11.14 -8.30 13.61
N PRO A 415 11.46 -9.58 13.86
CA PRO A 415 12.83 -9.99 14.19
C PRO A 415 13.80 -9.83 13.00
N TRP A 416 13.26 -9.83 11.77
CA TRP A 416 14.00 -9.62 10.52
C TRP A 416 14.30 -8.16 10.24
N PHE A 417 13.76 -7.20 11.02
CA PHE A 417 13.95 -5.77 10.76
C PHE A 417 15.41 -5.32 10.83
N LYS A 418 16.22 -5.98 11.65
CA LYS A 418 17.68 -5.78 11.69
C LYS A 418 18.40 -6.08 10.36
N CYS A 419 17.76 -6.83 9.47
CA CYS A 419 18.25 -7.14 8.13
C CYS A 419 17.65 -6.21 7.06
N TYR A 420 16.75 -5.29 7.42
CA TYR A 420 15.99 -4.50 6.45
C TYR A 420 16.86 -3.52 5.64
N SER A 421 18.00 -3.11 6.20
CA SER A 421 19.00 -2.30 5.48
C SER A 421 19.52 -2.99 4.21
N LEU A 422 19.49 -4.33 4.14
CA LEU A 422 19.84 -5.08 2.92
C LEU A 422 18.88 -4.80 1.76
N ILE A 423 17.61 -4.47 2.05
CA ILE A 423 16.61 -4.04 1.08
C ILE A 423 16.78 -2.55 0.81
N GLU A 424 16.81 -1.73 1.85
CA GLU A 424 16.79 -0.27 1.69
C GLU A 424 18.06 0.29 1.05
N ASP A 425 19.24 -0.22 1.38
CA ASP A 425 20.48 0.24 0.73
C ASP A 425 20.46 -0.06 -0.77
N ARG A 426 20.00 -1.25 -1.17
CA ARG A 426 19.83 -1.61 -2.58
C ARG A 426 18.91 -0.63 -3.28
N CYS A 427 17.75 -0.41 -2.68
CA CYS A 427 16.69 0.37 -3.29
C CYS A 427 17.05 1.85 -3.36
N ALA A 428 17.78 2.37 -2.38
CA ALA A 428 18.29 3.73 -2.41
C ALA A 428 19.31 3.95 -3.52
N ARG A 429 20.15 2.94 -3.82
CA ARG A 429 21.08 2.99 -4.96
C ARG A 429 20.35 2.99 -6.29
N ILE A 430 19.31 2.16 -6.42
CA ILE A 430 18.46 2.14 -7.63
C ILE A 430 17.73 3.47 -7.78
N SER A 431 17.05 3.96 -6.74
CA SER A 431 16.37 5.26 -6.73
C SER A 431 17.32 6.39 -7.12
N TYR A 432 18.52 6.44 -6.53
CA TYR A 432 19.52 7.45 -6.86
C TYR A 432 19.86 7.46 -8.35
N LEU A 433 20.20 6.30 -8.91
CA LEU A 433 20.61 6.15 -10.30
C LEU A 433 19.45 6.46 -11.26
N LEU A 434 18.25 5.95 -10.98
CA LEU A 434 17.06 6.20 -11.80
C LEU A 434 16.53 7.64 -11.67
N SER A 435 16.96 8.39 -10.66
CA SER A 435 16.69 9.83 -10.55
C SER A 435 17.67 10.69 -11.36
N GLN A 436 18.72 10.12 -11.96
CA GLN A 436 19.71 10.90 -12.73
C GLN A 436 19.26 11.10 -14.18
N GLY A 437 19.59 12.26 -14.77
CA GLY A 437 19.34 12.52 -16.18
C GLY A 437 17.85 12.65 -16.52
N LYS A 438 17.44 12.20 -17.71
CA LYS A 438 16.06 12.20 -18.19
C LYS A 438 15.60 10.79 -18.54
N TYR A 439 14.28 10.58 -18.57
CA TYR A 439 13.71 9.33 -19.07
C TYR A 439 14.06 9.16 -20.56
N GLY A 440 14.40 7.93 -20.97
CA GLY A 440 14.82 7.64 -22.35
C GLY A 440 13.67 7.45 -23.35
N GLY A 441 12.41 7.53 -22.91
CA GLY A 441 11.23 7.28 -23.76
C GLY A 441 11.10 8.23 -24.95
N LYS A 442 10.71 7.68 -26.11
CA LYS A 442 10.51 8.41 -27.37
C LYS A 442 9.13 8.23 -27.99
N VAL A 443 8.30 7.39 -27.36
CA VAL A 443 6.94 7.09 -27.78
C VAL A 443 5.95 7.81 -26.87
N LEU A 444 5.04 8.58 -27.45
CA LEU A 444 3.89 9.15 -26.77
C LEU A 444 2.66 8.29 -27.11
N VAL A 445 2.00 7.75 -26.10
CA VAL A 445 0.74 7.00 -26.29
C VAL A 445 -0.41 7.88 -25.81
N VAL A 446 -1.34 8.26 -26.69
CA VAL A 446 -2.44 9.17 -26.33
C VAL A 446 -3.36 8.49 -25.31
N SER A 447 -3.70 9.20 -24.23
CA SER A 447 -4.62 8.69 -23.20
C SER A 447 -6.06 8.73 -23.69
N PRO A 448 -6.82 7.62 -23.65
CA PRO A 448 -8.21 7.60 -24.12
C PRO A 448 -9.22 8.13 -23.07
N ILE A 449 -8.79 8.95 -22.10
CA ILE A 449 -9.63 9.40 -20.98
C ILE A 449 -10.88 10.20 -21.42
N ASN A 450 -10.78 10.99 -22.50
CA ASN A 450 -11.93 11.71 -23.04
C ASN A 450 -13.02 10.75 -23.58
N THR A 451 -12.63 9.56 -24.03
CA THR A 451 -13.58 8.49 -24.37
C THR A 451 -14.31 7.98 -23.13
N VAL A 452 -13.63 7.89 -21.97
CA VAL A 452 -14.26 7.51 -20.70
C VAL A 452 -15.33 8.51 -20.30
N TYR A 453 -15.03 9.81 -20.35
CA TYR A 453 -15.99 10.85 -19.96
C TYR A 453 -17.26 10.82 -20.82
N LYS A 454 -17.14 10.51 -22.11
CA LYS A 454 -18.29 10.39 -23.03
C LYS A 454 -19.12 9.11 -22.82
N LEU A 455 -18.55 8.09 -22.20
CA LEU A 455 -19.21 6.79 -21.97
C LEU A 455 -19.67 6.60 -20.51
N TYR A 456 -19.31 7.53 -19.63
CA TYR A 456 -19.66 7.48 -18.22
C TYR A 456 -20.98 8.23 -17.97
N HIS A 457 -22.01 7.47 -17.58
CA HIS A 457 -23.36 8.00 -17.32
C HIS A 457 -23.79 7.83 -15.85
N GLY A 458 -22.81 7.88 -14.94
CA GLY A 458 -23.00 7.79 -13.49
C GLY A 458 -22.85 6.38 -12.94
N PHE A 459 -22.85 6.26 -11.61
CA PHE A 459 -22.79 4.97 -10.91
C PHE A 459 -24.18 4.32 -10.89
N HIS A 460 -24.50 3.51 -11.89
CA HIS A 460 -25.74 2.75 -11.97
C HIS A 460 -25.76 1.55 -11.02
N LYS A 461 -26.92 1.23 -10.46
CA LYS A 461 -27.12 -0.09 -9.85
C LYS A 461 -27.01 -1.19 -10.90
N VAL A 462 -26.29 -2.26 -10.57
CA VAL A 462 -26.10 -3.44 -11.43
C VAL A 462 -27.46 -3.99 -11.88
N GLY A 463 -27.67 -4.10 -13.20
CA GLY A 463 -28.96 -4.56 -13.76
C GLY A 463 -29.21 -4.11 -15.21
N LYS A 464 -30.47 -3.74 -15.50
CA LYS A 464 -30.98 -3.44 -16.85
C LYS A 464 -30.20 -2.32 -17.60
N TYR A 465 -29.52 -1.43 -16.87
CA TYR A 465 -28.86 -0.23 -17.42
C TYR A 465 -27.33 -0.38 -17.58
N ASP A 466 -26.79 -1.60 -17.42
CA ASP A 466 -25.35 -1.91 -17.36
C ASP A 466 -24.61 -1.99 -18.72
N LYS A 467 -25.28 -1.67 -19.83
CA LYS A 467 -24.69 -1.81 -21.18
C LYS A 467 -23.44 -0.94 -21.38
N TRP A 468 -23.44 0.28 -20.85
CA TRP A 468 -22.35 1.25 -20.97
C TRP A 468 -21.07 0.81 -20.25
N GLY A 469 -21.23 0.08 -19.14
CA GLY A 469 -20.11 -0.53 -18.43
C GLY A 469 -19.29 -1.44 -19.37
N LYS A 470 -19.95 -2.31 -20.13
CA LYS A 470 -19.26 -3.26 -21.03
C LYS A 470 -18.38 -2.58 -22.09
N THR A 471 -18.88 -1.50 -22.70
CA THR A 471 -18.10 -0.75 -23.69
C THR A 471 -16.90 -0.05 -23.03
N LEU A 472 -17.10 0.55 -21.85
CA LEU A 472 -16.00 1.16 -21.09
C LEU A 472 -14.92 0.14 -20.72
N PHE A 473 -15.32 -1.06 -20.23
CA PHE A 473 -14.38 -2.15 -19.94
C PHE A 473 -13.61 -2.60 -21.19
N ALA A 474 -14.24 -2.64 -22.36
CA ALA A 474 -13.54 -3.01 -23.59
C ALA A 474 -12.43 -2.01 -23.98
N TYR A 475 -12.65 -0.71 -23.79
CA TYR A 475 -11.60 0.32 -23.98
C TYR A 475 -10.48 0.21 -22.94
N ASN A 476 -10.83 -0.07 -21.68
CA ASN A 476 -9.86 -0.35 -20.64
C ASN A 476 -8.97 -1.56 -20.99
N ASP A 477 -9.58 -2.66 -21.42
CA ASP A 477 -8.88 -3.93 -21.66
C ASP A 477 -7.87 -3.78 -22.80
N ILE A 478 -8.25 -3.14 -23.91
CA ILE A 478 -7.31 -2.89 -25.00
C ILE A 478 -6.21 -1.90 -24.60
N TRP A 479 -6.52 -0.92 -23.75
CA TRP A 479 -5.54 0.03 -23.23
C TRP A 479 -4.48 -0.63 -22.35
N GLU A 480 -4.91 -1.44 -21.38
CA GLU A 480 -4.00 -2.23 -20.54
C GLU A 480 -3.21 -3.25 -21.37
N LYS A 481 -3.83 -3.85 -22.39
CA LYS A 481 -3.14 -4.76 -23.31
C LYS A 481 -2.03 -4.04 -24.07
N ILE A 482 -2.29 -2.87 -24.67
CA ILE A 482 -1.27 -2.04 -25.34
C ILE A 482 -0.14 -1.71 -24.37
N THR A 483 -0.49 -1.23 -23.17
CA THR A 483 0.46 -0.88 -22.10
C THR A 483 1.37 -2.06 -21.74
N GLN A 484 0.77 -3.21 -21.45
CA GLN A 484 1.47 -4.43 -21.08
C GLN A 484 2.37 -4.95 -22.22
N THR A 485 1.90 -4.90 -23.46
CA THR A 485 2.69 -5.35 -24.62
C THR A 485 3.90 -4.45 -24.84
N LEU A 486 3.75 -3.12 -24.76
CA LEU A 486 4.88 -2.20 -24.89
C LEU A 486 5.95 -2.44 -23.82
N ILE A 487 5.54 -2.67 -22.56
CA ILE A 487 6.44 -3.02 -21.45
C ILE A 487 7.17 -4.34 -21.73
N ASN A 488 6.44 -5.38 -22.16
CA ASN A 488 7.01 -6.69 -22.47
C ASN A 488 7.95 -6.66 -23.70
N GLU A 489 7.83 -5.66 -24.55
CA GLU A 489 8.66 -5.53 -25.76
C GLU A 489 9.81 -4.52 -25.59
N HIS A 490 10.08 -4.08 -24.36
CA HIS A 490 11.16 -3.15 -24.01
C HIS A 490 11.04 -1.78 -24.69
N VAL A 491 9.79 -1.34 -24.91
CA VAL A 491 9.48 -0.01 -25.44
C VAL A 491 9.26 0.95 -24.27
N ASP A 492 10.11 1.97 -24.17
CA ASP A 492 9.92 3.08 -23.24
C ASP A 492 8.95 4.11 -23.86
N PHE A 493 7.85 4.36 -23.15
CA PHE A 493 6.80 5.29 -23.59
C PHE A 493 6.25 6.09 -22.41
N ASP A 494 5.65 7.23 -22.71
CA ASP A 494 4.80 7.99 -21.78
C ASP A 494 3.40 8.14 -22.36
N PHE A 495 2.41 8.32 -21.49
CA PHE A 495 1.07 8.71 -21.87
C PHE A 495 0.99 10.22 -22.14
N GLY A 496 0.23 10.60 -23.16
CA GLY A 496 -0.11 11.97 -23.46
C GLY A 496 -1.58 12.22 -23.19
N ASP A 497 -1.90 12.95 -22.13
CA ASP A 497 -3.23 13.53 -21.97
C ASP A 497 -3.47 14.60 -23.04
N GLU A 498 -4.65 14.59 -23.67
CA GLU A 498 -4.95 15.50 -24.79
C GLU A 498 -4.90 16.97 -24.38
N GLU A 499 -5.53 17.33 -23.26
CA GLU A 499 -5.64 18.73 -22.81
C GLU A 499 -4.26 19.26 -22.40
N MET A 500 -3.54 18.51 -21.55
CA MET A 500 -2.21 18.89 -21.06
C MET A 500 -1.18 18.89 -22.18
N THR A 501 -1.26 17.94 -23.13
CA THR A 501 -0.40 17.93 -24.31
C THR A 501 -0.66 19.14 -25.19
N CYS A 502 -1.92 19.54 -25.41
CA CYS A 502 -2.20 20.75 -26.19
C CYS A 502 -1.78 22.03 -25.47
N LYS A 503 -1.91 22.07 -24.14
CA LYS A 503 -1.56 23.22 -23.31
C LYS A 503 -0.06 23.46 -23.22
N LEU A 504 0.72 22.39 -23.06
CA LEU A 504 2.17 22.47 -22.83
C LEU A 504 3.00 22.14 -24.08
N GLY A 505 2.39 21.43 -25.03
CA GLY A 505 3.06 20.82 -26.15
C GLY A 505 3.41 21.80 -27.26
N LYS A 506 4.53 21.53 -27.93
CA LYS A 506 4.91 22.22 -29.17
C LYS A 506 5.52 21.26 -30.18
N ALA A 507 5.29 21.57 -31.44
CA ALA A 507 5.88 20.90 -32.59
C ALA A 507 7.26 21.49 -32.91
N GLU A 508 8.32 20.69 -32.84
CA GLU A 508 9.68 21.14 -33.16
C GLU A 508 10.52 19.97 -33.68
N ASN A 509 11.32 20.16 -34.73
CA ASN A 509 12.28 19.16 -35.24
C ASN A 509 11.74 17.75 -35.52
N LYS A 510 10.48 17.62 -35.96
CA LYS A 510 9.79 16.33 -36.12
C LYS A 510 9.52 15.58 -34.81
N GLU A 511 9.41 16.32 -33.73
CA GLU A 511 9.06 15.84 -32.41
C GLU A 511 7.90 16.67 -31.83
N ILE A 512 7.15 16.05 -30.93
CA ILE A 512 6.27 16.75 -29.99
C ILE A 512 7.06 16.89 -28.69
N ILE A 513 7.28 18.13 -28.26
CA ILE A 513 7.93 18.44 -26.98
C ILE A 513 6.83 18.75 -25.97
N ILE A 514 6.79 18.03 -24.85
CA ILE A 514 5.86 18.25 -23.74
C ILE A 514 6.70 18.45 -22.47
N GLY A 515 6.74 19.70 -22.00
CA GLY A 515 7.60 20.10 -20.87
C GLY A 515 9.05 19.64 -21.07
N ASP A 516 9.51 18.69 -20.25
CA ASP A 516 10.88 18.20 -20.26
C ASP A 516 11.17 17.04 -21.23
N MET A 517 10.12 16.50 -21.87
CA MET A 517 10.19 15.32 -22.73
C MET A 517 9.99 15.65 -24.21
N SER A 518 10.52 14.79 -25.08
CA SER A 518 10.43 14.91 -26.55
C SER A 518 10.12 13.55 -27.17
N TYR A 519 9.12 13.53 -28.05
CA TYR A 519 8.58 12.30 -28.64
C TYR A 519 8.61 12.38 -30.16
N ASP A 520 9.18 11.38 -30.82
CA ASP A 520 9.25 11.29 -32.30
C ASP A 520 8.18 10.36 -32.90
N THR A 521 7.46 9.66 -32.03
CA THR A 521 6.45 8.64 -32.37
C THR A 521 5.23 8.83 -31.49
N VAL A 522 4.05 8.80 -32.10
CA VAL A 522 2.75 8.85 -31.43
C VAL A 522 1.98 7.57 -31.72
N VAL A 523 1.41 6.96 -30.69
CA VAL A 523 0.45 5.86 -30.79
C VAL A 523 -0.90 6.38 -30.31
N ILE A 524 -1.91 6.29 -31.17
CA ILE A 524 -3.30 6.64 -30.85
C ILE A 524 -4.03 5.31 -30.61
N PRO A 525 -4.37 4.96 -29.35
CA PRO A 525 -5.14 3.75 -29.06
C PRO A 525 -6.57 3.87 -29.62
N PRO A 526 -7.37 2.79 -29.59
CA PRO A 526 -8.79 2.90 -29.90
C PRO A 526 -9.46 3.93 -29.01
N MET A 527 -10.16 4.87 -29.64
CA MET A 527 -10.88 5.94 -28.97
C MET A 527 -11.99 6.47 -29.87
N LEU A 528 -13.03 7.08 -29.27
CA LEU A 528 -14.19 7.58 -30.02
C LEU A 528 -13.83 8.71 -30.99
N GLU A 529 -13.07 9.68 -30.49
CA GLU A 529 -12.57 10.82 -31.25
C GLU A 529 -11.27 11.33 -30.62
N LEU A 530 -10.44 11.96 -31.44
CA LEU A 530 -9.22 12.64 -31.03
C LEU A 530 -9.51 14.15 -31.00
N ASP A 531 -9.08 14.84 -29.93
CA ASP A 531 -9.22 16.30 -29.84
C ASP A 531 -8.62 17.02 -31.07
N GLU A 532 -9.31 18.05 -31.56
CA GLU A 532 -8.92 18.77 -32.77
C GLU A 532 -7.57 19.50 -32.62
N ASN A 533 -7.25 20.02 -31.44
CA ASN A 533 -5.97 20.67 -31.18
C ASN A 533 -4.84 19.65 -31.09
N MET A 534 -5.11 18.48 -30.51
CA MET A 534 -4.15 17.37 -30.48
C MET A 534 -3.85 16.87 -31.90
N ALA A 535 -4.90 16.67 -32.71
CA ALA A 535 -4.76 16.29 -34.12
C ALA A 535 -3.95 17.33 -34.92
N LYS A 536 -4.19 18.63 -34.66
CA LYS A 536 -3.44 19.73 -35.28
C LYS A 536 -1.96 19.70 -34.86
N LEU A 537 -1.67 19.56 -33.57
CA LEU A 537 -0.31 19.49 -33.04
C LEU A 537 0.47 18.32 -33.64
N ILE A 538 -0.15 17.13 -33.69
CA ILE A 538 0.43 15.93 -34.32
C ILE A 538 0.77 16.22 -35.79
N LYS A 539 -0.16 16.81 -36.55
CA LYS A 539 0.05 17.14 -37.96
C LYS A 539 1.17 18.17 -38.17
N GLU A 540 1.23 19.20 -37.34
CA GLU A 540 2.24 20.26 -37.43
C GLU A 540 3.64 19.76 -37.07
N SER A 541 3.73 18.82 -36.12
CA SER A 541 5.00 18.21 -35.72
C SER A 541 5.62 17.37 -36.84
N GLY A 542 4.82 16.63 -37.60
CA GLY A 542 5.34 15.66 -38.57
C GLY A 542 5.99 14.44 -37.92
N VAL A 543 5.64 14.14 -36.67
CA VAL A 543 5.98 12.89 -35.98
C VAL A 543 5.42 11.67 -36.72
N ARG A 544 5.98 10.50 -36.42
CA ARG A 544 5.42 9.23 -36.88
C ARG A 544 4.17 8.91 -36.08
N VAL A 545 3.06 8.53 -36.74
CA VAL A 545 1.80 8.21 -36.07
C VAL A 545 1.36 6.79 -36.39
N PHE A 546 1.03 6.00 -35.36
CA PHE A 546 0.29 4.75 -35.47
C PHE A 546 -1.10 4.95 -34.88
N ASP A 547 -2.15 4.79 -35.69
CA ASP A 547 -3.53 5.03 -35.27
C ASP A 547 -4.35 3.75 -35.39
N PHE A 548 -4.75 3.19 -34.24
CA PHE A 548 -5.50 1.94 -34.17
C PHE A 548 -6.86 2.00 -34.88
N ASN A 549 -7.49 3.18 -34.93
CA ASN A 549 -8.79 3.38 -35.59
C ASN A 549 -8.67 3.30 -37.11
N ASN A 550 -7.50 3.61 -37.67
CA ASN A 550 -7.23 3.57 -39.11
C ASN A 550 -6.67 2.22 -39.59
N GLU A 551 -6.25 1.36 -38.68
CA GLU A 551 -5.67 0.06 -39.03
C GLU A 551 -6.73 -1.01 -39.31
N GLN A 552 -6.45 -1.87 -40.29
CA GLN A 552 -7.23 -3.07 -40.60
C GLN A 552 -6.60 -4.32 -39.98
N GLY A 553 -7.44 -5.30 -39.66
CA GLY A 553 -7.04 -6.58 -39.07
C GLY A 553 -7.68 -6.84 -37.71
N THR A 554 -7.37 -7.99 -37.13
CA THR A 554 -7.71 -8.32 -35.75
C THR A 554 -6.94 -7.43 -34.77
N GLU A 555 -7.37 -7.40 -33.52
CA GLU A 555 -6.66 -6.66 -32.47
C GLU A 555 -5.18 -7.08 -32.35
N ASP A 556 -4.91 -8.39 -32.38
CA ASP A 556 -3.54 -8.91 -32.30
C ASP A 556 -2.69 -8.49 -33.51
N GLU A 557 -3.26 -8.54 -34.73
CA GLU A 557 -2.58 -8.09 -35.95
C GLU A 557 -2.23 -6.60 -35.88
N LYS A 558 -3.11 -5.77 -35.29
CA LYS A 558 -2.85 -4.34 -35.07
C LYS A 558 -1.72 -4.12 -34.07
N ILE A 559 -1.69 -4.89 -32.98
CA ILE A 559 -0.63 -4.81 -31.98
C ILE A 559 0.73 -5.21 -32.57
N GLU A 560 0.80 -6.28 -33.38
CA GLU A 560 2.05 -6.69 -34.05
C GLU A 560 2.59 -5.61 -35.01
N LYS A 561 1.68 -4.94 -35.75
CA LYS A 561 2.04 -3.80 -36.60
C LYS A 561 2.56 -2.62 -35.77
N MET A 562 1.90 -2.30 -34.65
CA MET A 562 2.35 -1.26 -33.72
C MET A 562 3.76 -1.54 -33.22
N LEU A 563 4.04 -2.78 -32.79
CA LEU A 563 5.36 -3.18 -32.29
C LEU A 563 6.46 -3.05 -33.34
N SER A 564 6.13 -3.31 -34.61
CA SER A 564 7.06 -3.12 -35.73
C SER A 564 7.30 -1.64 -36.06
N PHE A 565 6.44 -0.75 -35.57
CA PHE A 565 6.45 0.69 -35.83
C PHE A 565 7.21 1.50 -34.77
N VAL A 566 7.03 1.13 -33.49
CA VAL A 566 7.60 1.86 -32.36
C VAL A 566 9.10 1.56 -32.16
N PRO A 567 9.93 2.56 -31.80
CA PRO A 567 11.34 2.34 -31.49
C PRO A 567 11.53 1.63 -30.14
N LYS A 568 12.58 0.82 -30.04
CA LYS A 568 13.06 0.21 -28.78
C LYS A 568 14.36 0.86 -28.32
N ASN A 569 14.49 1.14 -27.03
CA ASN A 569 15.72 1.68 -26.44
C ASN A 569 16.74 0.57 -26.12
N ALA A 570 16.24 -0.58 -25.69
CA ALA A 570 17.00 -1.79 -25.48
C ALA A 570 16.24 -2.98 -26.06
N SER A 571 16.95 -4.06 -26.35
CA SER A 571 16.36 -5.35 -26.70
C SER A 571 16.99 -6.40 -25.80
N ILE A 572 16.16 -7.19 -25.12
CA ILE A 572 16.57 -8.15 -24.11
C ILE A 572 16.03 -9.50 -24.53
N THR A 573 16.93 -10.39 -24.91
CA THR A 573 16.55 -11.66 -25.55
C THR A 573 17.00 -12.87 -24.75
N GLU A 574 16.15 -13.87 -24.68
CA GLU A 574 16.49 -15.22 -24.22
C GLU A 574 16.30 -16.20 -25.38
N ASN A 575 17.28 -17.09 -25.62
CA ASN A 575 17.23 -18.04 -26.74
C ASN A 575 16.96 -17.39 -28.12
N SER A 576 17.41 -16.14 -28.31
CA SER A 576 17.23 -15.33 -29.53
C SER A 576 15.79 -14.85 -29.79
N GLN A 577 14.92 -14.86 -28.78
CA GLN A 577 13.58 -14.26 -28.81
C GLN A 577 13.50 -13.13 -27.77
N GLU A 578 12.69 -12.12 -28.01
CA GLU A 578 12.43 -11.07 -27.00
C GLU A 578 11.83 -11.68 -25.75
N ASP A 579 12.40 -11.32 -24.60
CA ASP A 579 12.02 -11.83 -23.30
C ASP A 579 11.07 -10.87 -22.60
N GLY A 580 9.78 -10.99 -22.88
CA GLY A 580 8.74 -10.20 -22.21
C GLY A 580 8.56 -10.48 -20.72
N ARG A 581 9.41 -11.34 -20.13
CA ARG A 581 9.47 -11.58 -18.69
C ARG A 581 10.70 -10.96 -18.05
N THR A 582 11.41 -10.06 -18.72
CA THR A 582 12.39 -9.15 -18.11
C THR A 582 12.05 -7.71 -18.47
N TRP A 583 11.49 -6.98 -17.51
CA TRP A 583 11.13 -5.58 -17.75
C TRP A 583 12.35 -4.68 -17.65
N SER A 584 12.30 -3.53 -18.31
CA SER A 584 13.41 -2.59 -18.36
C SER A 584 12.97 -1.13 -18.32
N ILE A 585 13.89 -0.28 -17.88
CA ILE A 585 13.79 1.18 -18.00
C ILE A 585 15.16 1.77 -18.41
N VAL A 586 15.14 2.72 -19.34
CA VAL A 586 16.34 3.45 -19.77
C VAL A 586 16.30 4.92 -19.31
N ARG A 587 17.45 5.40 -18.80
CA ARG A 587 17.67 6.81 -18.47
C ARG A 587 18.82 7.37 -19.30
N ASP A 588 18.59 8.48 -19.97
CA ASP A 588 19.62 9.26 -20.65
C ASP A 588 20.32 10.17 -19.63
N VAL A 589 21.63 10.00 -19.49
CA VAL A 589 22.48 10.86 -18.65
C VAL A 589 23.50 11.60 -19.51
N ASP A 590 24.09 12.68 -19.00
CA ASP A 590 24.94 13.64 -19.76
C ASP A 590 25.83 13.01 -20.86
N LYS A 591 26.52 11.89 -20.58
CA LYS A 591 27.44 11.23 -21.52
C LYS A 591 27.16 9.75 -21.77
N GLY A 592 25.98 9.25 -21.42
CA GLY A 592 25.71 7.82 -21.51
C GLY A 592 24.27 7.46 -21.19
N GLN A 593 24.03 6.15 -21.00
CA GLN A 593 22.72 5.62 -20.64
C GLN A 593 22.83 4.69 -19.45
N LEU A 594 21.81 4.71 -18.59
CA LEU A 594 21.57 3.69 -17.58
C LEU A 594 20.47 2.76 -18.08
N LEU A 595 20.67 1.45 -17.92
CA LEU A 595 19.68 0.42 -18.18
C LEU A 595 19.45 -0.36 -16.89
N PHE A 596 18.23 -0.32 -16.37
CA PHE A 596 17.81 -1.18 -15.26
C PHE A 596 16.88 -2.26 -15.79
N ILE A 597 17.07 -3.49 -15.32
CA ILE A 597 16.26 -4.66 -15.72
C ILE A 597 15.78 -5.45 -14.52
N GLN A 598 14.56 -5.99 -14.57
CA GLN A 598 13.95 -6.83 -13.54
C GLN A 598 13.35 -8.11 -14.13
N SER A 599 13.77 -9.26 -13.61
CA SER A 599 13.18 -10.56 -13.97
C SER A 599 11.80 -10.75 -13.32
N MET A 600 10.81 -11.09 -14.10
CA MET A 600 9.44 -11.40 -13.65
C MET A 600 9.22 -12.91 -13.41
N GLU A 601 10.32 -13.68 -13.29
CA GLU A 601 10.29 -15.13 -13.18
C GLU A 601 11.01 -15.66 -11.93
N LYS A 602 10.51 -16.79 -11.42
CA LYS A 602 11.09 -17.57 -10.33
C LYS A 602 11.98 -18.68 -10.89
N ARG A 603 12.95 -18.30 -11.72
CA ARG A 603 14.01 -19.19 -12.22
C ARG A 603 15.27 -18.42 -12.53
N GLU A 604 16.40 -19.11 -12.53
CA GLU A 604 17.61 -18.56 -13.14
C GLU A 604 17.47 -18.49 -14.68
N LYS A 605 17.99 -17.40 -15.26
CA LYS A 605 18.11 -17.24 -16.71
C LYS A 605 19.30 -16.40 -17.11
N THR A 606 19.71 -16.52 -18.36
CA THR A 606 20.73 -15.66 -18.97
C THR A 606 20.12 -14.95 -20.15
N VAL A 607 20.16 -13.62 -20.15
CA VAL A 607 19.63 -12.78 -21.22
C VAL A 607 20.75 -12.09 -21.97
N LYS A 608 20.55 -11.88 -23.27
CA LYS A 608 21.41 -11.07 -24.13
C LYS A 608 20.79 -9.70 -24.31
N ILE A 609 21.57 -8.67 -24.00
CA ILE A 609 21.15 -7.28 -24.03
C ILE A 609 21.80 -6.61 -25.23
N LYS A 610 20.99 -5.88 -26.01
CA LYS A 610 21.41 -5.01 -27.11
C LYS A 610 20.98 -3.57 -26.78
N MET A 611 21.92 -2.63 -26.81
CA MET A 611 21.63 -1.20 -26.68
C MET A 611 22.54 -0.37 -27.61
N LYS A 612 22.22 0.92 -27.78
CA LYS A 612 23.05 1.83 -28.59
C LYS A 612 24.47 1.89 -28.03
N ASP A 613 25.48 1.83 -28.90
CA ASP A 613 26.88 1.92 -28.48
C ASP A 613 27.24 3.37 -28.13
N LEU A 614 27.36 3.65 -26.83
CA LEU A 614 27.80 4.93 -26.29
C LEU A 614 29.18 4.84 -25.62
N GLY A 615 29.83 3.68 -25.62
CA GLY A 615 31.13 3.46 -24.99
C GLY A 615 31.24 2.13 -24.25
N ASP A 616 32.06 2.10 -23.19
CA ASP A 616 32.24 0.93 -22.34
C ASP A 616 31.00 0.67 -21.47
N VAL A 617 30.79 -0.60 -21.13
CA VAL A 617 29.66 -1.04 -20.31
C VAL A 617 30.17 -1.42 -18.92
N VAL A 618 29.47 -0.93 -17.90
CA VAL A 618 29.72 -1.26 -16.49
C VAL A 618 28.44 -1.77 -15.83
N SER A 619 28.59 -2.62 -14.81
CA SER A 619 27.51 -3.12 -13.98
C SER A 619 27.61 -2.50 -12.59
N PHE A 620 26.51 -1.92 -12.12
CA PHE A 620 26.37 -1.38 -10.77
C PHE A 620 25.80 -2.47 -9.87
N ASP A 621 26.62 -3.02 -8.97
CA ASP A 621 26.15 -3.95 -7.96
C ASP A 621 25.44 -3.19 -6.84
N VAL A 622 24.13 -3.03 -7.02
CA VAL A 622 23.25 -2.33 -6.08
C VAL A 622 23.24 -2.95 -4.67
N GLN A 623 23.68 -4.21 -4.49
CA GLN A 623 23.78 -4.79 -3.15
C GLN A 623 24.99 -4.26 -2.38
N THR A 624 26.14 -4.15 -3.04
CA THR A 624 27.42 -3.83 -2.39
C THR A 624 27.90 -2.41 -2.64
N GLY A 625 27.36 -1.72 -3.64
CA GLY A 625 27.84 -0.42 -4.11
C GLY A 625 29.11 -0.50 -4.97
N LYS A 626 29.53 -1.70 -5.36
CA LYS A 626 30.69 -1.91 -6.25
C LYS A 626 30.29 -1.78 -7.71
N ILE A 627 31.27 -1.45 -8.56
CA ILE A 627 31.07 -1.27 -10.01
C ILE A 627 32.04 -2.18 -10.74
N TYR A 628 31.54 -2.99 -11.68
CA TYR A 628 32.38 -3.93 -12.42
C TYR A 628 32.36 -3.65 -13.92
N PRO A 629 33.46 -3.86 -14.65
CA PRO A 629 33.43 -3.80 -16.11
C PRO A 629 32.60 -4.98 -16.65
N VAL A 630 31.87 -4.76 -17.74
CA VAL A 630 31.10 -5.79 -18.42
C VAL A 630 31.75 -6.07 -19.77
N GLU A 631 32.06 -7.34 -20.04
CA GLU A 631 32.53 -7.76 -21.35
C GLU A 631 31.40 -7.61 -22.37
N ALA A 632 31.67 -6.84 -23.43
CA ALA A 632 30.69 -6.53 -24.44
C ALA A 632 31.29 -6.55 -25.85
N THR A 633 30.47 -6.92 -26.83
CA THR A 633 30.82 -6.93 -28.25
C THR A 633 30.13 -5.76 -28.95
N ARG A 634 30.80 -5.16 -29.94
CA ARG A 634 30.29 -3.98 -30.66
C ARG A 634 30.09 -4.31 -32.13
N LYS A 635 28.90 -3.99 -32.65
CA LYS A 635 28.55 -4.22 -34.05
C LYS A 635 27.43 -3.29 -34.49
N ASP A 636 27.57 -2.71 -35.70
CA ASP A 636 26.53 -1.91 -36.37
C ASP A 636 25.99 -0.74 -35.52
N GLY A 637 26.84 -0.12 -34.69
CA GLY A 637 26.46 0.99 -33.80
C GLY A 637 25.74 0.56 -32.51
N TYR A 638 25.72 -0.74 -32.21
CA TYR A 638 25.17 -1.32 -30.99
C TYR A 638 26.22 -2.06 -30.18
N VAL A 639 26.00 -2.11 -28.87
CA VAL A 639 26.76 -2.93 -27.92
C VAL A 639 25.89 -4.11 -27.45
N PHE A 640 26.51 -5.28 -27.33
CA PHE A 640 25.88 -6.53 -26.96
C PHE A 640 26.61 -7.19 -25.80
N PHE A 641 25.89 -7.58 -24.75
CA PHE A 641 26.46 -8.24 -23.58
C PHE A 641 25.44 -9.19 -22.92
N GLU A 642 25.90 -10.02 -21.99
CA GLU A 642 25.06 -11.00 -21.29
C GLU A 642 24.86 -10.64 -19.82
N ALA A 643 23.68 -10.94 -19.30
CA ALA A 643 23.37 -10.82 -17.88
C ALA A 643 22.80 -12.13 -17.34
N LYS A 644 23.44 -12.69 -16.30
CA LYS A 644 22.88 -13.80 -15.53
C LYS A 644 21.95 -13.23 -14.45
N LEU A 645 20.70 -13.66 -14.47
CA LEU A 645 19.65 -13.30 -13.52
C LEU A 645 19.30 -14.52 -12.66
N THR A 646 19.33 -14.36 -11.34
CA THR A 646 18.73 -15.36 -10.43
C THR A 646 17.22 -15.15 -10.34
N GLU A 647 16.52 -15.98 -9.56
CA GLU A 647 15.09 -15.82 -9.33
C GLU A 647 14.77 -14.40 -8.85
N THR A 648 13.77 -13.78 -9.48
CA THR A 648 13.30 -12.42 -9.17
C THR A 648 14.40 -11.33 -9.12
N ASP A 649 15.54 -11.54 -9.77
CA ASP A 649 16.70 -10.63 -9.69
C ASP A 649 16.51 -9.35 -10.55
N ASN A 650 17.25 -8.31 -10.19
CA ASN A 650 17.44 -7.13 -11.03
C ASN A 650 18.91 -6.75 -11.16
N LYS A 651 19.24 -6.11 -12.28
CA LYS A 651 20.59 -5.61 -12.60
C LYS A 651 20.51 -4.19 -13.14
N LEU A 652 21.59 -3.44 -12.94
CA LEU A 652 21.70 -2.08 -13.43
C LEU A 652 23.03 -1.92 -14.17
N PHE A 653 22.96 -1.46 -15.41
CA PHE A 653 24.11 -1.26 -16.29
C PHE A 653 24.23 0.21 -16.68
N GLY A 654 25.47 0.65 -16.90
CA GLY A 654 25.79 1.93 -17.53
C GLY A 654 26.54 1.72 -18.84
N CYS A 655 26.14 2.40 -19.91
CA CYS A 655 26.87 2.44 -21.17
C CYS A 655 27.38 3.87 -21.44
N GLY A 656 28.67 4.01 -21.70
CA GLY A 656 29.32 5.33 -21.88
C GLY A 656 29.58 6.06 -20.56
N ILE A 657 29.49 5.38 -19.42
CA ILE A 657 29.68 5.96 -18.10
C ILE A 657 31.12 5.71 -17.61
N ASN A 658 31.94 6.76 -17.67
CA ASN A 658 33.32 6.71 -17.21
C ASN A 658 33.40 6.76 -15.68
N CYS A 659 33.75 5.64 -15.05
CA CYS A 659 33.98 5.52 -13.61
C CYS A 659 35.05 4.47 -13.29
N GLU A 660 35.63 4.53 -12.10
CA GLU A 660 36.56 3.49 -11.62
C GLU A 660 35.78 2.21 -11.30
N CYS A 661 36.31 1.07 -11.77
CA CYS A 661 35.73 -0.24 -11.48
C CYS A 661 36.52 -0.97 -10.39
N ASP A 662 35.78 -1.72 -9.59
CA ASP A 662 36.30 -2.66 -8.60
C ASP A 662 36.77 -3.97 -9.27
N GLU A 663 37.68 -4.68 -8.60
CA GLU A 663 38.13 -6.01 -9.02
C GLU A 663 37.02 -7.05 -8.84
N LEU A 664 36.88 -7.96 -9.80
CA LEU A 664 35.93 -9.06 -9.73
C LEU A 664 36.23 -9.94 -8.50
N PRO A 665 35.19 -10.39 -7.76
CA PRO A 665 35.38 -11.23 -6.59
C PRO A 665 36.03 -12.58 -6.95
N GLU A 666 36.95 -13.05 -6.11
CA GLU A 666 37.56 -14.37 -6.24
C GLU A 666 36.52 -15.49 -6.11
N LYS A 667 36.70 -16.58 -6.86
CA LYS A 667 35.89 -17.78 -6.71
C LYS A 667 36.35 -18.55 -5.48
N ALA A 668 35.42 -18.94 -4.61
CA ALA A 668 35.72 -19.79 -3.46
C ALA A 668 36.16 -21.19 -3.92
N GLU A 669 37.21 -21.74 -3.29
CA GLU A 669 37.72 -23.09 -3.61
C GLU A 669 36.99 -24.23 -2.88
N ASN A 670 36.41 -23.97 -1.69
CA ASN A 670 35.73 -24.97 -0.87
C ASN A 670 34.30 -24.55 -0.48
N VAL A 671 33.34 -25.47 -0.60
CA VAL A 671 31.91 -25.28 -0.29
C VAL A 671 31.47 -26.25 0.80
N ILE A 672 31.03 -25.72 1.93
CA ILE A 672 30.47 -26.46 3.07
C ILE A 672 28.95 -26.44 2.99
N LYS A 673 28.34 -27.63 3.03
CA LYS A 673 26.89 -27.82 3.13
C LYS A 673 26.52 -28.31 4.53
N VAL A 674 25.35 -27.93 5.02
CA VAL A 674 24.85 -28.36 6.33
C VAL A 674 24.05 -29.65 6.16
N GLU A 675 24.41 -30.69 6.91
CA GLU A 675 23.71 -31.97 6.90
C GLU A 675 22.65 -32.06 8.02
N LYS A 676 21.65 -32.92 7.81
CA LYS A 676 20.58 -33.14 8.80
C LYS A 676 21.14 -33.81 10.05
N GLN A 677 21.09 -33.08 11.17
CA GLN A 677 21.54 -33.54 12.49
C GLN A 677 20.71 -32.91 13.61
N MET A 678 21.02 -33.29 14.86
CA MET A 678 20.50 -32.65 16.06
C MET A 678 21.44 -31.54 16.51
N PHE A 679 20.90 -30.33 16.67
CA PHE A 679 21.64 -29.12 17.00
C PHE A 679 21.41 -28.72 18.46
N GLU A 680 22.48 -28.26 19.10
CA GLU A 680 22.34 -27.33 20.23
C GLU A 680 21.77 -26.02 19.68
N TYR A 681 20.82 -25.42 20.41
CA TYR A 681 20.16 -24.21 19.96
C TYR A 681 19.83 -23.26 21.10
N ARG A 682 19.58 -22.00 20.73
CA ARG A 682 18.95 -21.00 21.59
C ARG A 682 17.93 -20.20 20.80
N LEU A 683 16.98 -19.62 21.51
CA LEU A 683 15.93 -18.77 20.96
C LEU A 683 16.26 -17.30 21.28
N SER A 684 15.96 -16.36 20.38
CA SER A 684 16.11 -14.92 20.64
C SER A 684 15.08 -14.39 21.64
N GLU A 685 13.97 -15.10 21.78
CA GLU A 685 12.77 -14.75 22.52
C GLU A 685 12.17 -16.03 23.13
N PRO A 686 11.35 -15.94 24.18
CA PRO A 686 10.64 -17.10 24.72
C PRO A 686 9.77 -17.80 23.67
N ASN A 687 9.56 -19.11 23.80
CA ASN A 687 8.51 -19.78 23.05
C ASN A 687 7.14 -19.36 23.62
N ALA A 688 6.09 -19.50 22.81
CA ALA A 688 4.77 -18.98 23.15
C ALA A 688 3.65 -19.96 22.77
N MET A 689 2.55 -19.85 23.48
CA MET A 689 1.31 -20.58 23.25
C MET A 689 0.14 -19.58 23.33
N PRO A 690 -0.69 -19.44 22.28
CA PRO A 690 -1.83 -18.53 22.30
C PRO A 690 -2.91 -18.99 23.30
N LEU A 691 -3.53 -18.01 23.94
CA LEU A 691 -4.74 -18.12 24.74
C LEU A 691 -5.81 -17.22 24.11
N ASP A 692 -6.54 -17.78 23.16
CA ASP A 692 -7.51 -17.08 22.31
C ASP A 692 -8.90 -17.73 22.32
N TYR A 693 -9.09 -18.74 23.19
CA TYR A 693 -10.39 -19.31 23.53
C TYR A 693 -10.67 -19.15 25.02
N CYS A 694 -11.89 -18.72 25.33
CA CYS A 694 -12.36 -18.54 26.70
C CYS A 694 -13.82 -18.93 26.88
N ARG A 695 -14.20 -19.13 28.12
CA ARG A 695 -15.60 -18.96 28.55
C ARG A 695 -15.72 -17.62 29.25
N PHE A 696 -16.88 -16.99 29.18
CA PHE A 696 -17.09 -15.72 29.85
C PHE A 696 -18.51 -15.58 30.42
N SER A 697 -18.67 -14.65 31.36
CA SER A 697 -19.97 -14.18 31.81
C SER A 697 -20.04 -12.66 31.81
N ILE A 698 -21.22 -12.13 31.49
CA ILE A 698 -21.55 -10.71 31.51
C ILE A 698 -22.42 -10.45 32.75
N ASP A 699 -22.07 -9.45 33.55
CA ASP A 699 -22.84 -8.94 34.68
C ASP A 699 -23.28 -10.02 35.69
N GLY A 700 -22.38 -10.98 35.95
CA GLY A 700 -22.63 -12.09 36.88
C GLY A 700 -23.62 -13.15 36.36
N GLY A 701 -23.93 -13.12 35.06
CA GLY A 701 -24.76 -14.10 34.38
C GLY A 701 -24.13 -15.50 34.28
N LYS A 702 -24.80 -16.38 33.52
CA LYS A 702 -24.31 -17.75 33.28
C LYS A 702 -23.01 -17.71 32.46
N MET A 703 -22.04 -18.54 32.86
CA MET A 703 -20.82 -18.78 32.08
C MET A 703 -21.17 -19.37 30.70
N SER A 704 -20.57 -18.83 29.64
CA SER A 704 -20.76 -19.26 28.26
C SER A 704 -20.16 -20.65 27.98
N GLU A 705 -20.44 -21.18 26.80
CA GLU A 705 -19.58 -22.20 26.18
C GLU A 705 -18.23 -21.57 25.78
N SER A 706 -17.26 -22.41 25.42
CA SER A 706 -15.96 -21.90 24.97
C SER A 706 -16.09 -21.28 23.58
N VAL A 707 -15.69 -20.03 23.45
CA VAL A 707 -15.69 -19.25 22.20
C VAL A 707 -14.34 -18.61 21.98
N SER A 708 -14.06 -18.15 20.76
CA SER A 708 -12.86 -17.33 20.52
C SER A 708 -12.96 -15.96 21.20
N VAL A 709 -11.84 -15.30 21.48
CA VAL A 709 -11.84 -13.93 22.01
C VAL A 709 -12.59 -12.97 21.09
N SER A 710 -12.37 -13.06 19.78
CA SER A 710 -13.08 -12.24 18.78
C SER A 710 -14.60 -12.44 18.84
N GLU A 711 -15.06 -13.68 19.01
CA GLU A 711 -16.49 -13.99 19.17
C GLU A 711 -17.05 -13.49 20.51
N MET A 712 -16.29 -13.63 21.61
CA MET A 712 -16.66 -13.06 22.92
C MET A 712 -16.90 -11.56 22.82
N GLU A 713 -15.99 -10.82 22.17
CA GLU A 713 -16.10 -9.37 22.01
C GLU A 713 -17.38 -8.97 21.27
N ASP A 714 -17.69 -9.63 20.15
CA ASP A 714 -18.91 -9.36 19.39
C ASP A 714 -20.19 -9.63 20.22
N ILE A 715 -20.19 -10.68 21.05
CA ILE A 715 -21.30 -10.96 21.97
C ILE A 715 -21.44 -9.85 23.03
N ILE A 716 -20.33 -9.36 23.59
CA ILE A 716 -20.34 -8.27 24.58
C ILE A 716 -20.89 -6.98 23.97
N LEU A 717 -20.46 -6.62 22.75
CA LEU A 717 -20.96 -5.44 22.05
C LEU A 717 -22.47 -5.52 21.81
N ARG A 718 -22.96 -6.65 21.28
CA ARG A 718 -24.40 -6.88 21.08
C ARG A 718 -25.19 -6.81 22.38
N HIS A 719 -24.63 -7.33 23.49
CA HIS A 719 -25.27 -7.28 24.80
C HIS A 719 -25.50 -5.84 25.27
N TYR A 720 -24.51 -4.95 25.10
CA TYR A 720 -24.62 -3.55 25.49
C TYR A 720 -25.26 -2.64 24.44
N GLY A 721 -25.73 -3.20 23.32
CA GLY A 721 -26.34 -2.45 22.22
C GLY A 721 -25.34 -1.55 21.48
N LEU A 722 -24.07 -1.93 21.49
CA LEU A 722 -23.01 -1.25 20.77
C LEU A 722 -22.94 -1.79 19.34
N PRO A 723 -22.62 -0.93 18.35
CA PRO A 723 -22.41 -1.40 16.99
C PRO A 723 -21.22 -2.37 16.94
N SER A 724 -21.16 -3.20 15.89
CA SER A 724 -20.08 -4.17 15.70
C SER A 724 -18.70 -3.51 15.79
N LYS A 725 -17.68 -4.25 16.26
CA LYS A 725 -16.33 -3.71 16.55
C LYS A 725 -15.75 -2.89 15.39
N VAL A 726 -15.82 -3.37 14.14
CA VAL A 726 -15.42 -2.62 12.92
C VAL A 726 -16.07 -1.23 12.82
N PHE A 727 -17.34 -1.07 13.21
CA PHE A 727 -18.05 0.21 13.17
C PHE A 727 -17.69 1.11 14.36
N TYR A 728 -17.38 0.53 15.53
CA TYR A 728 -17.00 1.25 16.75
C TYR A 728 -15.51 1.65 16.73
N GLU A 729 -14.62 0.76 16.29
CA GLU A 729 -13.16 0.94 16.14
C GLU A 729 -12.79 1.80 14.93
N SER A 730 -13.72 2.02 14.01
CA SER A 730 -13.58 3.07 13.01
C SER A 730 -13.51 4.47 13.65
N CYS A 731 -14.09 4.65 14.86
CA CYS A 731 -13.95 5.90 15.63
C CYS A 731 -12.63 5.90 16.39
N GLN A 732 -11.95 7.05 16.41
CA GLN A 732 -10.73 7.17 17.18
C GLN A 732 -11.03 7.12 18.69
N PRO A 733 -10.23 6.36 19.48
CA PRO A 733 -10.37 6.31 20.93
C PRO A 733 -10.35 7.67 21.62
N TRP A 734 -9.50 8.62 21.18
CA TRP A 734 -9.46 9.97 21.76
C TRP A 734 -10.82 10.69 21.65
N TYR A 735 -11.53 10.51 20.53
CA TYR A 735 -12.84 11.14 20.31
C TYR A 735 -13.92 10.42 21.10
N ALA A 736 -13.90 9.07 21.09
CA ALA A 736 -14.83 8.25 21.85
C ALA A 736 -14.74 8.53 23.35
N HIS A 737 -13.53 8.61 23.90
CA HIS A 737 -13.30 8.95 25.30
C HIS A 737 -13.82 10.35 25.65
N LYS A 738 -13.64 11.33 24.76
CA LYS A 738 -14.02 12.71 25.02
C LYS A 738 -15.54 12.92 24.92
N GLU A 739 -16.17 12.38 23.89
CA GLU A 739 -17.55 12.72 23.51
C GLU A 739 -18.58 11.62 23.88
N MET A 740 -18.13 10.37 24.06
CA MET A 740 -19.00 9.20 24.16
C MET A 740 -18.69 8.27 25.34
N TYR A 741 -17.78 8.66 26.24
CA TYR A 741 -17.33 7.79 27.33
C TYR A 741 -18.49 7.31 28.20
N LYS A 742 -18.56 5.99 28.37
CA LYS A 742 -19.57 5.34 29.20
C LYS A 742 -18.99 4.09 29.85
N LYS A 743 -19.37 3.88 31.11
CA LYS A 743 -19.18 2.60 31.80
C LYS A 743 -20.37 1.69 31.53
N TYR A 744 -20.12 0.42 31.26
CA TYR A 744 -21.16 -0.56 30.97
C TYR A 744 -21.38 -1.48 32.16
N GLY A 745 -20.54 -2.50 32.32
CA GLY A 745 -20.75 -3.55 33.30
C GLY A 745 -19.48 -4.36 33.55
N LYS A 746 -19.65 -5.58 34.07
CA LYS A 746 -18.53 -6.45 34.46
C LYS A 746 -18.45 -7.67 33.58
N ILE A 747 -17.25 -7.95 33.08
CA ILE A 747 -16.95 -9.18 32.34
C ILE A 747 -16.03 -10.04 33.19
N LYS A 748 -16.35 -11.33 33.28
CA LYS A 748 -15.45 -12.34 33.80
C LYS A 748 -15.13 -13.32 32.69
N ALA A 749 -13.86 -13.47 32.33
CA ALA A 749 -13.41 -14.42 31.30
C ALA A 749 -12.44 -15.45 31.89
N GLU A 750 -12.58 -16.71 31.50
CA GLU A 750 -11.77 -17.84 31.96
C GLU A 750 -11.10 -18.53 30.75
N PHE A 751 -9.77 -18.55 30.76
CA PHE A 751 -8.91 -19.17 29.77
C PHE A 751 -8.19 -20.37 30.41
N GLU A 752 -7.91 -21.40 29.62
CA GLU A 752 -7.34 -22.66 30.14
C GLU A 752 -6.05 -23.02 29.40
N PHE A 753 -5.04 -23.46 30.15
CA PHE A 753 -3.82 -24.06 29.61
C PHE A 753 -3.38 -25.27 30.42
N ILE A 754 -2.57 -26.15 29.82
CA ILE A 754 -2.16 -27.41 30.43
C ILE A 754 -0.65 -27.52 30.47
N LEU A 755 -0.13 -27.83 31.66
CA LEU A 755 1.28 -28.12 31.90
C LEU A 755 1.46 -29.62 32.12
N GLU A 756 2.00 -30.34 31.14
CA GLU A 756 2.18 -31.81 31.20
C GLU A 756 3.52 -32.25 31.81
N THR A 757 4.52 -31.38 31.81
CA THR A 757 5.83 -31.61 32.44
C THR A 757 6.37 -30.28 32.98
N ALA A 758 7.47 -30.30 33.73
CA ALA A 758 8.03 -29.06 34.27
C ALA A 758 8.45 -28.12 33.12
N ALA A 759 8.11 -26.85 33.24
CA ALA A 759 8.55 -25.77 32.35
C ALA A 759 9.18 -24.64 33.18
N LYS A 760 10.09 -23.89 32.57
CA LYS A 760 10.84 -22.82 33.24
C LYS A 760 10.44 -21.45 32.70
N GLY A 761 10.45 -20.45 33.57
CA GLY A 761 10.21 -19.05 33.22
C GLY A 761 8.84 -18.83 32.58
N ILE A 762 7.79 -19.43 33.16
CA ILE A 762 6.43 -19.33 32.61
C ILE A 762 5.88 -17.95 32.96
N SER A 763 5.54 -17.17 31.94
CA SER A 763 4.91 -15.85 32.10
C SER A 763 3.62 -15.77 31.29
N LEU A 764 2.69 -14.95 31.77
CA LEU A 764 1.52 -14.51 31.01
C LEU A 764 1.87 -13.20 30.30
N ALA A 765 1.69 -13.14 28.98
CA ALA A 765 1.77 -11.92 28.19
C ALA A 765 0.36 -11.45 27.83
N MET A 766 0.01 -10.21 28.21
CA MET A 766 -1.30 -9.63 27.96
C MET A 766 -1.25 -8.11 27.93
N GLU A 767 -2.21 -7.51 27.23
CA GLU A 767 -2.46 -6.08 27.29
C GLU A 767 -3.27 -5.76 28.55
N ASN A 768 -2.94 -4.64 29.21
CA ASN A 768 -3.68 -4.18 30.38
C ASN A 768 -3.84 -2.67 30.37
N THR A 769 -5.08 -2.21 30.20
CA THR A 769 -5.47 -0.79 30.17
C THR A 769 -5.79 -0.22 31.56
N GLY A 770 -5.52 -0.97 32.64
CA GLY A 770 -5.81 -0.58 34.03
C GLY A 770 -7.22 -0.94 34.51
N THR A 771 -8.10 -1.43 33.62
CA THR A 771 -9.46 -1.91 33.97
C THR A 771 -9.54 -3.44 34.13
N ILE A 772 -8.43 -4.15 33.92
CA ILE A 772 -8.35 -5.60 33.91
C ILE A 772 -7.56 -6.10 35.13
N LYS A 773 -8.19 -6.93 35.94
CA LYS A 773 -7.52 -7.75 36.97
C LYS A 773 -7.39 -9.17 36.47
N ALA A 774 -6.22 -9.78 36.68
CA ALA A 774 -5.93 -11.11 36.20
C ALA A 774 -5.49 -12.03 37.34
N PHE A 775 -5.96 -13.27 37.30
CA PHE A 775 -5.70 -14.29 38.31
C PHE A 775 -5.26 -15.58 37.64
N VAL A 776 -4.31 -16.30 38.24
CA VAL A 776 -3.94 -17.65 37.84
C VAL A 776 -4.30 -18.60 38.98
N ASN A 777 -5.15 -19.58 38.68
CA ASN A 777 -5.65 -20.55 39.66
C ASN A 777 -6.25 -19.90 40.92
N GLY A 778 -6.92 -18.75 40.74
CA GLY A 778 -7.55 -17.98 41.81
C GLY A 778 -6.62 -17.03 42.59
N ASN A 779 -5.33 -16.98 42.27
CA ASN A 779 -4.38 -16.05 42.87
C ASN A 779 -4.11 -14.89 41.91
N GLU A 780 -4.16 -13.66 42.40
CA GLU A 780 -3.89 -12.46 41.59
C GLU A 780 -2.43 -12.48 41.10
N ILE A 781 -2.23 -12.07 39.85
CA ILE A 781 -0.87 -11.96 39.30
C ILE A 781 -0.13 -10.76 39.91
N GLY A 782 1.20 -10.82 39.90
CA GLY A 782 2.04 -9.73 40.41
C GLY A 782 2.15 -8.53 39.47
N GLU A 783 3.16 -7.69 39.71
CA GLU A 783 3.50 -6.57 38.81
C GLU A 783 4.11 -7.08 37.49
N ALA A 784 4.02 -6.24 36.46
CA ALA A 784 4.62 -6.53 35.16
C ALA A 784 6.16 -6.63 35.29
N THR A 785 6.73 -7.67 34.70
CA THR A 785 8.18 -7.98 34.73
C THR A 785 8.90 -7.57 33.45
N GLY A 786 8.16 -7.20 32.40
CA GLY A 786 8.70 -6.89 31.07
C GLY A 786 7.60 -6.73 30.02
N CYS A 787 7.97 -6.98 28.77
CA CYS A 787 7.05 -6.94 27.63
C CYS A 787 7.35 -8.05 26.61
N PHE A 788 6.38 -8.35 25.76
CA PHE A 788 6.49 -9.38 24.73
C PHE A 788 6.18 -8.75 23.36
N ILE A 789 7.22 -8.62 22.52
CA ILE A 789 7.21 -8.03 21.16
C ILE A 789 6.93 -6.53 21.14
N ASP A 790 5.92 -6.06 21.87
CA ASP A 790 5.52 -4.65 21.98
C ASP A 790 5.54 -4.18 23.43
N GLU A 791 5.92 -2.93 23.68
CA GLU A 791 5.95 -2.33 25.01
C GLU A 791 4.59 -2.36 25.73
N ASP A 792 3.47 -2.37 25.01
CA ASP A 792 2.11 -2.38 25.57
C ASP A 792 1.58 -3.81 25.86
N ILE A 793 2.26 -4.85 25.38
CA ILE A 793 1.96 -6.24 25.72
C ILE A 793 2.85 -6.64 26.89
N LYS A 794 2.37 -6.41 28.11
CA LYS A 794 3.13 -6.63 29.35
C LYS A 794 3.25 -8.11 29.70
N THR A 795 4.38 -8.49 30.30
CA THR A 795 4.61 -9.85 30.79
C THR A 795 4.51 -9.90 32.31
N TYR A 796 3.96 -10.98 32.84
CA TYR A 796 3.78 -11.23 34.27
C TYR A 796 4.31 -12.62 34.62
N ASP A 797 5.24 -12.74 35.57
CA ASP A 797 5.74 -14.04 35.99
C ASP A 797 4.65 -14.81 36.76
N ILE A 798 4.30 -15.99 36.26
CA ILE A 798 3.29 -16.86 36.85
C ILE A 798 3.88 -18.20 37.27
N SER A 799 5.21 -18.33 37.29
CA SER A 799 5.91 -19.59 37.56
C SER A 799 5.53 -20.22 38.91
N SER A 800 5.25 -19.39 39.93
CA SER A 800 4.81 -19.86 41.26
C SER A 800 3.32 -20.15 41.36
N LEU A 801 2.52 -19.71 40.38
CA LEU A 801 1.06 -19.85 40.37
C LEU A 801 0.60 -21.00 39.48
N ALA A 802 1.37 -21.30 38.43
CA ALA A 802 1.11 -22.41 37.53
C ALA A 802 1.38 -23.76 38.23
N VAL A 803 0.48 -24.73 38.01
CA VAL A 803 0.55 -26.08 38.58
C VAL A 803 0.57 -27.14 37.48
N PHE A 804 1.02 -28.34 37.81
CA PHE A 804 0.94 -29.49 36.90
C PHE A 804 -0.51 -29.81 36.55
N GLY A 805 -0.77 -30.10 35.27
CA GLY A 805 -2.11 -30.35 34.75
C GLY A 805 -2.80 -29.07 34.30
N LYS A 806 -4.11 -28.98 34.55
CA LYS A 806 -4.97 -27.88 34.10
C LYS A 806 -4.76 -26.63 34.96
N ASN A 807 -4.57 -25.50 34.30
CA ASN A 807 -4.48 -24.17 34.87
C ASN A 807 -5.58 -23.28 34.29
N THR A 808 -6.03 -22.30 35.06
CA THR A 808 -7.01 -21.32 34.62
C THR A 808 -6.48 -19.90 34.83
N VAL A 809 -6.51 -19.10 33.77
CA VAL A 809 -6.31 -17.65 33.82
C VAL A 809 -7.69 -17.01 33.82
N THR A 810 -8.00 -16.24 34.86
CA THR A 810 -9.27 -15.53 35.01
C THR A 810 -9.04 -14.04 34.88
N LEU A 811 -9.77 -13.40 33.99
CA LEU A 811 -9.85 -11.95 33.89
C LEU A 811 -11.13 -11.45 34.55
N GLU A 812 -11.02 -10.43 35.39
CA GLU A 812 -12.14 -9.62 35.88
C GLU A 812 -11.98 -8.21 35.32
N VAL A 813 -12.97 -7.77 34.53
CA VAL A 813 -12.89 -6.55 33.73
C VAL A 813 -14.06 -5.64 34.08
N ASP A 814 -13.75 -4.40 34.45
CA ASP A 814 -14.74 -3.33 34.52
C ASP A 814 -14.85 -2.68 33.13
N TYR A 815 -15.85 -3.10 32.34
CA TYR A 815 -15.96 -2.79 30.91
C TYR A 815 -16.51 -1.36 30.67
N ASP A 816 -15.77 -0.59 29.88
CA ASP A 816 -16.11 0.78 29.46
C ASP A 816 -15.78 1.02 27.98
N THR A 817 -15.99 2.26 27.51
CA THR A 817 -15.71 2.71 26.13
C THR A 817 -14.29 2.41 25.64
N ASP A 818 -13.29 2.36 26.53
CA ASP A 818 -11.87 2.20 26.15
C ASP A 818 -11.37 0.76 26.35
N THR A 819 -12.27 -0.16 26.71
CA THR A 819 -11.91 -1.54 27.02
C THR A 819 -11.82 -2.38 25.75
N GLU A 820 -10.59 -2.77 25.40
CA GLU A 820 -10.28 -3.72 24.33
C GLU A 820 -9.79 -5.05 24.94
N LEU A 821 -10.35 -6.18 24.50
CA LEU A 821 -9.99 -7.51 24.99
C LEU A 821 -9.30 -8.30 23.89
N GLU A 822 -7.99 -8.46 24.01
CA GLU A 822 -7.17 -9.12 22.99
C GLU A 822 -6.70 -10.51 23.42
N ASN A 823 -6.18 -11.27 22.45
CA ASN A 823 -5.54 -12.55 22.70
C ASN A 823 -4.38 -12.41 23.70
N MET A 824 -4.27 -13.38 24.62
CA MET A 824 -3.16 -13.48 25.56
C MET A 824 -2.22 -14.60 25.14
N TYR A 825 -1.03 -14.66 25.74
CA TYR A 825 -0.06 -15.70 25.45
C TYR A 825 0.57 -16.23 26.73
N ILE A 826 0.73 -17.55 26.83
CA ILE A 826 1.69 -18.12 27.77
C ILE A 826 3.04 -18.14 27.07
N ILE A 827 4.06 -17.60 27.71
CA ILE A 827 5.42 -17.53 27.16
C ILE A 827 6.44 -18.14 28.13
N GLY A 828 7.53 -18.72 27.63
CA GLY A 828 8.58 -19.29 28.47
C GLY A 828 9.56 -20.21 27.75
N ASP A 829 10.40 -20.90 28.53
CA ASP A 829 11.36 -21.89 28.03
C ASP A 829 10.73 -23.29 28.06
N PHE A 830 9.89 -23.56 27.06
CA PHE A 830 9.12 -24.79 26.94
C PHE A 830 8.82 -25.19 25.50
N SER A 831 8.33 -26.42 25.31
CA SER A 831 7.79 -26.94 24.05
C SER A 831 6.26 -26.88 24.07
N VAL A 832 5.64 -26.60 22.91
CA VAL A 832 4.18 -26.67 22.71
C VAL A 832 3.86 -27.81 21.76
N GLU A 833 2.98 -28.72 22.16
CA GLU A 833 2.63 -29.92 21.39
C GLU A 833 1.11 -30.15 21.39
N LYS A 834 0.60 -30.91 20.42
CA LYS A 834 -0.80 -31.37 20.43
C LYS A 834 -0.98 -32.48 21.46
N ALA A 835 -2.05 -32.42 22.24
CA ALA A 835 -2.41 -33.52 23.15
C ALA A 835 -2.74 -34.80 22.35
N GLU A 836 -2.52 -35.97 22.96
CA GLU A 836 -2.77 -37.26 22.32
C GLU A 836 -4.25 -37.42 21.90
N LYS A 837 -4.48 -38.08 20.75
CA LYS A 837 -5.76 -38.19 19.99
C LYS A 837 -7.04 -38.59 20.76
N ASN A 838 -6.96 -38.96 22.04
CA ASN A 838 -8.09 -39.40 22.87
C ASN A 838 -8.30 -38.56 24.14
N LYS A 839 -7.64 -37.41 24.29
CA LYS A 839 -7.80 -36.51 25.43
C LYS A 839 -7.91 -35.04 24.98
N PRO A 840 -9.07 -34.57 24.49
CA PRO A 840 -9.30 -33.15 24.38
C PRO A 840 -9.33 -32.56 25.80
N LEU A 841 -8.26 -31.88 26.19
CA LEU A 841 -8.06 -31.34 27.54
C LEU A 841 -8.41 -29.83 27.60
N CYS A 842 -8.40 -29.14 26.46
CA CYS A 842 -8.76 -27.73 26.28
C CYS A 842 -9.28 -27.51 24.84
N PRO A 843 -9.95 -26.39 24.54
CA PRO A 843 -10.45 -26.07 23.19
C PRO A 843 -9.37 -26.08 22.10
N SER A 844 -8.14 -25.67 22.44
CA SER A 844 -7.00 -25.62 21.51
C SER A 844 -6.28 -26.97 21.31
N ASN A 845 -6.55 -27.96 22.16
CA ASN A 845 -5.86 -29.26 22.19
C ASN A 845 -4.31 -29.16 22.28
N LEU A 846 -3.79 -28.08 22.89
CA LEU A 846 -2.35 -27.82 23.08
C LEU A 846 -1.91 -28.12 24.52
N VAL A 847 -0.66 -28.57 24.67
CA VAL A 847 -0.02 -28.82 25.96
C VAL A 847 1.39 -28.23 26.01
N ILE A 848 1.78 -27.75 27.19
CA ILE A 848 3.13 -27.27 27.47
C ILE A 848 3.96 -28.41 28.05
N ARG A 849 5.15 -28.62 27.48
CA ARG A 849 6.14 -29.62 27.92
C ARG A 849 7.52 -29.01 28.13
N GLU A 850 8.40 -29.74 28.80
CA GLU A 850 9.80 -29.35 28.99
C GLU A 850 10.46 -29.02 27.64
N LYS A 851 11.30 -27.99 27.65
CA LYS A 851 12.08 -27.58 26.49
C LYS A 851 12.99 -28.72 26.04
N ARG A 852 13.01 -29.02 24.74
CA ARG A 852 13.98 -29.97 24.17
C ARG A 852 15.40 -29.42 24.31
N GLU A 853 16.36 -30.25 24.72
CA GLU A 853 17.78 -29.86 24.81
C GLU A 853 18.43 -29.65 23.44
N LYS A 854 18.00 -30.44 22.45
CA LYS A 854 18.45 -30.36 21.05
C LYS A 854 17.25 -30.46 20.12
N ILE A 855 17.35 -29.81 18.97
CA ILE A 855 16.33 -29.84 17.91
C ILE A 855 16.94 -30.27 16.58
N SER A 856 16.13 -30.83 15.69
CA SER A 856 16.57 -31.12 14.33
C SER A 856 16.54 -29.84 13.47
N GLY A 857 17.27 -29.83 12.36
CA GLY A 857 17.19 -28.74 11.36
C GLY A 857 15.87 -28.69 10.56
N GLY A 858 14.93 -29.61 10.80
CA GLY A 858 13.63 -29.63 10.13
C GLY A 858 12.64 -28.60 10.69
N LYS A 859 11.34 -28.81 10.41
CA LYS A 859 10.23 -27.93 10.79
C LYS A 859 10.24 -27.57 12.27
N LEU A 860 10.06 -26.29 12.59
CA LEU A 860 9.99 -25.83 13.98
C LEU A 860 8.79 -26.42 14.74
N SER A 861 7.64 -26.63 14.09
CA SER A 861 6.48 -27.27 14.72
C SER A 861 6.79 -28.69 15.21
N GLU A 862 7.54 -29.48 14.43
CA GLU A 862 7.98 -30.83 14.81
C GLU A 862 8.99 -30.81 15.97
N ASN A 863 9.67 -29.68 16.17
CA ASN A 863 10.62 -29.42 17.25
C ASN A 863 9.96 -28.84 18.52
N GLY A 864 8.63 -28.77 18.60
CA GLY A 864 7.91 -28.23 19.76
C GLY A 864 7.79 -26.69 19.75
N LEU A 865 8.02 -26.06 18.60
CA LEU A 865 8.01 -24.61 18.40
C LEU A 865 6.96 -24.17 17.34
N PRO A 866 5.70 -24.67 17.36
CA PRO A 866 4.71 -24.38 16.32
C PRO A 866 4.31 -22.90 16.23
N PHE A 867 4.36 -22.17 17.34
CA PHE A 867 4.02 -20.75 17.40
C PHE A 867 5.26 -19.85 17.55
N TYR A 868 6.47 -20.38 17.38
CA TYR A 868 7.67 -19.59 17.55
C TYR A 868 7.82 -18.56 16.42
N THR A 869 8.07 -17.30 16.79
CA THR A 869 8.13 -16.18 15.84
C THR A 869 9.41 -15.35 15.90
N GLY A 870 10.36 -15.71 16.77
CA GLY A 870 11.65 -15.04 16.89
C GLY A 870 12.74 -15.62 15.98
N SER A 871 14.00 -15.56 16.43
CA SER A 871 15.14 -16.17 15.73
C SER A 871 15.65 -17.41 16.46
N VAL A 872 15.91 -18.49 15.71
CA VAL A 872 16.52 -19.72 16.22
C VAL A 872 17.99 -19.74 15.84
N TYR A 873 18.87 -19.89 16.82
CA TYR A 873 20.32 -20.01 16.59
C TYR A 873 20.71 -21.48 16.69
N TYR A 874 21.18 -22.05 15.59
CA TYR A 874 21.69 -23.41 15.50
C TYR A 874 23.20 -23.39 15.60
N LYS A 875 23.77 -24.10 16.58
CA LYS A 875 25.22 -24.21 16.74
C LYS A 875 25.76 -25.29 15.81
N LEU A 876 26.65 -24.91 14.89
CA LEU A 876 27.30 -25.81 13.95
C LEU A 876 28.80 -25.83 14.20
N PHE A 877 29.39 -27.04 14.09
CA PHE A 877 30.84 -27.21 14.08
C PHE A 877 31.30 -27.69 12.69
N ALA A 878 32.21 -26.96 12.05
CA ALA A 878 32.75 -27.30 10.74
C ALA A 878 34.21 -26.85 10.58
N GLU A 879 35.08 -27.71 10.04
CA GLU A 879 36.48 -27.35 9.72
C GLU A 879 36.51 -26.47 8.46
N CYS A 880 37.15 -25.31 8.55
CA CYS A 880 37.22 -24.32 7.46
C CYS A 880 38.66 -24.19 6.94
N GLU A 881 38.82 -24.03 5.62
CA GLU A 881 40.12 -23.84 4.96
C GLU A 881 40.38 -22.35 4.63
N GLN A 882 41.45 -22.07 3.87
CA GLN A 882 41.87 -20.70 3.54
C GLN A 882 40.89 -19.94 2.62
N THR A 883 39.93 -20.62 1.98
CA THR A 883 38.81 -20.02 1.24
C THR A 883 37.59 -20.95 1.29
N SER A 884 36.65 -20.71 2.20
CA SER A 884 35.49 -21.59 2.42
C SER A 884 34.18 -20.81 2.39
N ARG A 885 33.11 -21.43 1.88
CA ARG A 885 31.77 -20.84 1.81
C ARG A 885 30.73 -21.79 2.38
N LEU A 886 29.84 -21.29 3.25
CA LEU A 886 28.68 -22.03 3.74
C LEU A 886 27.51 -21.83 2.77
N VAL A 887 26.84 -22.92 2.38
CA VAL A 887 25.64 -22.87 1.51
C VAL A 887 24.47 -23.52 2.22
N LEU A 888 23.34 -22.79 2.28
CA LEU A 888 22.06 -23.25 2.83
C LEU A 888 21.03 -23.37 1.69
N ASP A 889 20.78 -24.58 1.20
CA ASP A 889 19.99 -24.85 -0.02
C ASP A 889 18.55 -25.37 0.23
N LYS A 890 18.18 -25.65 1.49
CA LYS A 890 16.84 -26.15 1.89
C LYS A 890 16.30 -25.44 3.14
N ILE A 891 16.40 -24.12 3.12
CA ILE A 891 16.00 -23.26 4.23
C ILE A 891 14.65 -22.59 3.92
N ASN A 892 13.76 -22.54 4.91
CA ASN A 892 12.58 -21.69 4.89
C ASN A 892 12.64 -20.70 6.06
N CYS A 893 12.92 -19.44 5.74
CA CYS A 893 13.09 -18.33 6.67
C CYS A 893 12.71 -17.02 5.99
N ILE A 894 12.47 -15.97 6.79
CA ILE A 894 12.35 -14.61 6.25
C ILE A 894 13.74 -14.04 5.91
N ALA A 895 14.72 -14.31 6.77
CA ALA A 895 16.13 -13.99 6.58
C ALA A 895 17.01 -15.00 7.33
N CYS A 896 18.28 -15.04 6.97
CA CYS A 896 19.26 -15.90 7.65
C CYS A 896 20.55 -15.14 7.92
N GLY A 897 21.21 -15.49 9.02
CA GLY A 897 22.53 -14.98 9.35
C GLY A 897 23.50 -16.08 9.77
N VAL A 898 24.78 -15.78 9.69
CA VAL A 898 25.86 -16.60 10.24
C VAL A 898 26.71 -15.73 11.16
N LEU A 899 26.89 -16.17 12.40
CA LEU A 899 27.66 -15.49 13.43
C LEU A 899 29.02 -16.17 13.59
N ILE A 900 30.10 -15.45 13.31
CA ILE A 900 31.48 -15.93 13.32
C ILE A 900 32.33 -14.96 14.15
N ASP A 901 32.89 -15.44 15.26
CA ASP A 901 33.78 -14.65 16.14
C ASP A 901 33.19 -13.28 16.55
N GLY A 902 31.89 -13.23 16.79
CA GLY A 902 31.17 -12.00 17.18
C GLY A 902 30.76 -11.08 16.02
N ASN A 903 31.08 -11.44 14.78
CA ASN A 903 30.62 -10.75 13.58
C ASN A 903 29.44 -11.49 12.94
N SER A 904 28.42 -10.76 12.51
CA SER A 904 27.26 -11.32 11.82
C SER A 904 27.31 -11.01 10.32
N GLN A 905 27.08 -12.01 9.49
CA GLN A 905 26.75 -11.83 8.08
C GLN A 905 25.27 -12.17 7.88
N TYR A 906 24.52 -11.31 7.19
CA TYR A 906 23.08 -11.49 6.96
C TYR A 906 22.76 -11.59 5.47
N LYS A 907 21.75 -12.40 5.15
CA LYS A 907 21.15 -12.55 3.82
C LYS A 907 19.64 -12.56 3.96
N ALA A 908 18.97 -11.72 3.17
CA ALA A 908 17.51 -11.59 3.14
C ALA A 908 16.85 -12.40 2.02
N PHE A 909 17.63 -12.88 1.05
CA PHE A 909 17.15 -13.61 -0.11
C PHE A 909 18.26 -14.50 -0.66
N GLY A 910 17.85 -15.52 -1.41
CA GLY A 910 18.76 -16.49 -2.01
C GLY A 910 19.68 -15.89 -3.09
N PRO A 911 20.79 -16.59 -3.42
CA PRO A 911 21.27 -17.79 -2.74
C PRO A 911 21.87 -17.47 -1.35
N PHE A 912 21.59 -18.32 -0.36
CA PHE A 912 22.05 -18.16 1.03
C PHE A 912 23.48 -18.69 1.19
N GLU A 913 24.42 -17.89 0.69
CA GLU A 913 25.84 -18.18 0.70
C GLU A 913 26.60 -17.21 1.60
N PHE A 914 27.42 -17.75 2.50
CA PHE A 914 28.18 -16.97 3.48
C PHE A 914 29.68 -17.26 3.37
N ASP A 915 30.49 -16.22 3.39
CA ASP A 915 31.94 -16.37 3.41
C ASP A 915 32.38 -16.76 4.82
N ILE A 916 32.95 -17.95 4.96
CA ILE A 916 33.46 -18.50 6.24
C ILE A 916 34.98 -18.68 6.19
N THR A 917 35.63 -18.00 5.24
CA THR A 917 37.08 -18.00 5.06
C THR A 917 37.80 -17.55 6.34
N LYS A 918 38.75 -18.36 6.80
CA LYS A 918 39.54 -18.12 8.04
C LYS A 918 38.73 -18.10 9.35
N GLY A 919 37.60 -18.81 9.44
CA GLY A 919 36.87 -19.05 10.70
C GLY A 919 37.34 -20.32 11.44
N LYS A 920 37.33 -20.30 12.78
CA LYS A 920 37.51 -21.52 13.60
C LYS A 920 36.29 -22.46 13.47
N THR A 921 36.42 -23.64 14.07
CA THR A 921 35.52 -24.80 13.97
C THR A 921 34.08 -24.63 14.45
N ALA A 922 33.61 -23.47 14.93
CA ALA A 922 32.27 -23.31 15.49
C ALA A 922 31.62 -21.95 15.13
N PHE A 923 30.41 -21.97 14.58
CA PHE A 923 29.61 -20.78 14.30
C PHE A 923 28.12 -21.06 14.53
N GLU A 924 27.33 -19.99 14.75
CA GLU A 924 25.88 -20.10 14.89
C GLU A 924 25.21 -19.70 13.57
N ILE A 925 24.27 -20.53 13.11
CA ILE A 925 23.36 -20.18 12.01
C ILE A 925 22.09 -19.62 12.65
N GLU A 926 21.78 -18.38 12.32
CA GLU A 926 20.58 -17.69 12.77
C GLU A 926 19.47 -17.86 11.71
N LEU A 927 18.41 -18.59 12.06
CA LEU A 927 17.17 -18.72 11.29
C LEU A 927 16.19 -17.66 11.79
N ILE A 928 15.89 -16.64 10.97
CA ILE A 928 14.99 -15.54 11.35
C ILE A 928 13.59 -15.81 10.79
N CYS A 929 12.62 -15.93 11.68
CA CYS A 929 11.23 -16.27 11.35
C CYS A 929 10.36 -15.03 11.09
N GLY A 930 9.09 -15.26 10.71
CA GLY A 930 8.03 -14.24 10.64
C GLY A 930 7.15 -14.22 11.89
N ARG A 931 6.24 -13.24 11.99
CA ARG A 931 5.35 -13.06 13.15
C ARG A 931 3.94 -13.66 12.99
N LYS A 932 3.62 -14.26 11.83
CA LYS A 932 2.27 -14.75 11.52
C LYS A 932 1.70 -15.67 12.59
N ASN A 933 2.51 -16.58 13.14
CA ASN A 933 2.03 -17.61 14.06
C ASN A 933 1.53 -17.08 15.41
N ILE A 934 1.67 -15.78 15.70
CA ILE A 934 1.19 -15.15 16.95
C ILE A 934 0.47 -13.82 16.68
N MET A 935 0.99 -13.02 15.74
CA MET A 935 0.48 -11.68 15.43
C MET A 935 -0.35 -11.63 14.15
N GLY A 936 -0.35 -12.70 13.34
CA GLY A 936 -1.20 -12.81 12.16
C GLY A 936 -2.56 -13.43 12.46
N PRO A 937 -3.44 -13.52 11.44
CA PRO A 937 -4.74 -14.18 11.58
C PRO A 937 -4.55 -15.70 11.60
N VAL A 938 -4.17 -16.24 12.77
CA VAL A 938 -3.80 -17.66 12.95
C VAL A 938 -4.93 -18.67 12.70
N HIS A 939 -6.14 -18.21 12.39
CA HIS A 939 -7.31 -19.06 12.10
C HIS A 939 -7.79 -18.95 10.65
N VAL A 940 -7.10 -18.17 9.81
CA VAL A 940 -7.51 -17.91 8.43
C VAL A 940 -6.64 -18.68 7.44
N THR A 941 -7.28 -19.27 6.41
CA THR A 941 -6.60 -20.01 5.34
C THR A 941 -6.34 -19.19 4.06
N ARG A 942 -6.62 -17.89 4.08
CA ARG A 942 -6.41 -16.98 2.94
C ARG A 942 -4.92 -16.76 2.72
N GLU A 943 -4.46 -16.85 1.47
CA GLU A 943 -3.09 -16.53 1.08
C GLU A 943 -3.01 -15.14 0.43
N GLY A 944 -1.87 -14.46 0.61
CA GLY A 944 -1.52 -13.23 -0.10
C GLY A 944 -2.00 -11.94 0.56
N ILE A 945 -3.32 -11.73 0.62
CA ILE A 945 -3.91 -10.50 1.17
C ILE A 945 -4.31 -10.74 2.62
N VAL A 946 -3.89 -9.84 3.52
CA VAL A 946 -4.29 -9.81 4.93
C VAL A 946 -4.91 -8.45 5.24
N GLU A 947 -6.16 -8.49 5.69
CA GLU A 947 -6.97 -7.32 6.03
C GLU A 947 -7.50 -7.42 7.47
N PRO A 948 -7.97 -6.32 8.09
CA PRO A 948 -8.49 -6.37 9.45
C PRO A 948 -9.61 -7.41 9.67
N ASP A 949 -10.44 -7.65 8.65
CA ASP A 949 -11.50 -8.65 8.71
C ASP A 949 -10.99 -10.11 8.84
N ASP A 950 -9.75 -10.39 8.43
CA ASP A 950 -9.15 -11.73 8.59
C ASP A 950 -8.87 -12.08 10.06
N PHE A 951 -8.88 -11.10 10.97
CA PHE A 951 -8.72 -11.34 12.41
C PHE A 951 -10.03 -11.71 13.11
N ARG A 952 -11.16 -11.70 12.41
CA ARG A 952 -12.49 -11.91 12.99
C ARG A 952 -12.99 -13.34 12.86
N PHE A 953 -13.74 -13.79 13.86
CA PHE A 953 -14.36 -15.12 13.88
C PHE A 953 -15.41 -15.33 12.77
N ASP A 954 -15.98 -14.25 12.23
CA ASP A 954 -16.98 -14.24 11.17
C ASP A 954 -16.36 -14.05 9.77
N SER A 955 -15.04 -14.04 9.65
CA SER A 955 -14.34 -14.10 8.37
C SER A 955 -14.80 -15.33 7.57
N PRO A 956 -15.07 -15.21 6.26
CA PRO A 956 -15.42 -16.36 5.42
C PRO A 956 -14.30 -17.40 5.31
N TYR A 957 -13.06 -17.04 5.72
CA TYR A 957 -11.89 -17.89 5.69
C TYR A 957 -11.53 -18.52 7.04
N TRP A 958 -12.30 -18.24 8.09
CA TRP A 958 -12.04 -18.72 9.44
C TRP A 958 -12.11 -20.26 9.57
N LYS A 959 -11.24 -20.81 10.41
CA LYS A 959 -11.18 -22.22 10.86
C LYS A 959 -11.00 -22.25 12.37
N TYR A 960 -11.44 -23.35 13.00
CA TYR A 960 -11.18 -23.57 14.43
C TYR A 960 -9.75 -24.04 14.69
N GLU A 961 -9.10 -24.65 13.70
CA GLU A 961 -7.71 -25.07 13.82
C GLU A 961 -6.73 -23.95 13.46
N TYR A 962 -5.66 -23.84 14.24
CA TYR A 962 -4.57 -22.93 13.92
C TYR A 962 -3.90 -23.23 12.57
N GLN A 963 -3.69 -22.18 11.79
CA GLN A 963 -2.98 -22.11 10.52
C GLN A 963 -1.61 -21.44 10.76
N THR A 964 -0.60 -22.25 11.07
CA THR A 964 0.77 -21.78 11.36
C THR A 964 1.72 -22.08 10.20
N ASP A 965 2.68 -21.19 9.98
CA ASP A 965 3.78 -21.41 9.06
C ASP A 965 4.91 -22.20 9.70
N ASP A 966 5.52 -23.08 8.92
CA ASP A 966 6.69 -23.87 9.32
C ASP A 966 7.99 -23.25 8.79
N PHE A 967 8.84 -22.77 9.70
CA PHE A 967 10.22 -22.41 9.39
C PHE A 967 11.15 -23.62 9.60
N TYR A 968 12.25 -23.71 8.84
CA TYR A 968 13.22 -24.80 8.95
C TYR A 968 14.56 -24.44 8.30
N LEU A 969 15.63 -25.14 8.71
CA LEU A 969 16.99 -24.97 8.20
C LEU A 969 17.34 -25.95 7.06
N LEU A 970 16.76 -27.18 7.07
CA LEU A 970 17.16 -28.32 6.21
C LEU A 970 16.02 -29.22 5.72
#